data_AF-A0A814KU32-F1
#
_entry.id   AF-A0A814KU32-F1
#
_cell.length_a   1.000
_cell.length_b   1.000
_cell.length_c   1.000
_cell.angle_alpha   90.00
_cell.angle_beta   90.00
_cell.angle_gamma   90.00
#
_symmetry.space_group_name_H-M   'P 1'
#
loop_
_entity.id
_entity.type
_entity.pdbx_description
1 polymer ?
#
loop_
_entity_poly.entity_id
_entity_poly.type
_entity_poly.pdbx_seq_one_letter_code
_entity_poly.pdbx_strand_id
1 'polypeptide(L)'
;MQLGSDGKRMSSYQATMEKPKPVRLMALGRPFRLGMLYDLRSHNLISDATLLDNKYLQENVVKTPYRTTNLTFISHDNFHTKANQLILDSNMMLNIICNLVEISGSANYVNDRQRTNHQSRMVLKYLMTTHFEQLSVAHLGREFELQNQDIATHIVTAITHGADAFFIFDRKVGLDENKEEIDAKVSTAVKKLPSWSIDLNGNIVVEEQDKDVVDKLQCTFYGDYNLKQHPSTFQDAVMLYQELPDLLGADGEHAVPKTVWLYPLHLLLDSKPATIIYELPDFLVNQALVITEDLHSSKVKASDLTRSPAFQYFSHLKEQLLKFIEIMDAYENKIRREMAVILLQIRSGQAAAVQELDKIFANVETSPFSQQTLSKWLEDKQDEIEHLDSLVRNINQSTSSSAIEWCSVAEVVNTADLKYILCLSFRLNEEDEPQLREMSNYFDRKGAFLRTEAQKPVSWTKNVPTAAAVTPSSITLQWSNEERGSEGVEKYQIFYQIQGTDEWQGCSTIDSRKIAILGNLPPATSFQFAVQSVDEICLSAFSEISEWITTAPVPELSSQVKTLLKKLKSNKGDDDKDDDERRFVFDIDYLTLAEASAICEALKPVSPKYMAITCKYISMESLERIVDSLKTNMRVEGIGFGKEHYGDEEDNRLIPVCGRNLADALKVNKRIEYLLFTNTGLTDDDFQLITDELKKNETDLKGLYMEKNPLLTSRSARNLRQLVEVTRKLEEIYLSGSNLNDDWAIEIALAMKVNTTVKELSIRDCKIGDESVKLFGEMLEVNRTLKELILGGSQMTNVGLKYLADGLKKNDSTLELLYLGGKQLSKNSEGGKALMEAKSEKLDLEIWV
;
A
#
# COMPACT_ATOMS: atom_id res chain seq x y z
N MET A 1 -39.21 -8.59 15.66
CA MET A 1 -40.41 -7.74 15.87
C MET A 1 -41.01 -7.45 14.52
N GLN A 2 -42.32 -7.70 14.31
CA GLN A 2 -43.00 -7.39 13.05
C GLN A 2 -43.01 -5.87 12.82
N LEU A 3 -42.34 -5.40 11.77
CA LEU A 3 -42.46 -4.04 11.28
C LEU A 3 -43.60 -3.98 10.27
N GLY A 4 -44.67 -3.27 10.65
CA GLY A 4 -45.83 -3.02 9.82
C GLY A 4 -45.49 -2.10 8.65
N SER A 5 -46.12 -2.42 7.52
CA SER A 5 -46.17 -1.65 6.29
C SER A 5 -46.74 -0.25 6.52
N ASP A 6 -45.91 0.80 6.39
CA ASP A 6 -46.38 2.15 6.11
C ASP A 6 -45.34 2.94 5.31
N GLY A 7 -45.46 2.87 3.98
CA GLY A 7 -44.68 3.59 2.97
C GLY A 7 -44.94 5.10 2.92
N LYS A 8 -45.01 5.78 4.07
CA LYS A 8 -45.32 7.22 4.18
C LYS A 8 -44.40 8.04 5.08
N ARG A 9 -43.20 7.54 5.45
CA ARG A 9 -42.24 8.31 6.29
C ARG A 9 -41.05 8.95 5.58
N MET A 10 -40.92 8.84 4.26
CA MET A 10 -39.74 9.34 3.52
C MET A 10 -39.79 10.82 3.10
N SER A 11 -40.90 11.55 3.30
CA SER A 11 -41.06 12.92 2.76
C SER A 11 -40.84 14.07 3.75
N SER A 12 -40.31 13.83 4.95
CA SER A 12 -40.07 14.90 5.93
C SER A 12 -38.91 14.60 6.88
N TYR A 13 -37.69 14.54 6.34
CA TYR A 13 -36.49 14.77 7.14
C TYR A 13 -35.91 16.12 6.70
N GLN A 14 -36.50 17.20 7.21
CA GLN A 14 -35.76 18.46 7.28
C GLN A 14 -34.67 18.25 8.32
N ALA A 15 -33.42 18.27 7.88
CA ALA A 15 -32.26 18.32 8.76
C ALA A 15 -32.47 19.48 9.74
N THR A 16 -32.67 19.15 11.01
CA THR A 16 -32.57 20.15 12.06
C THR A 16 -31.10 20.54 12.11
N MET A 17 -30.79 21.75 11.65
CA MET A 17 -29.45 22.33 11.81
C MET A 17 -29.19 22.53 13.30
N GLU A 18 -28.72 21.48 13.98
CA GLU A 18 -28.03 21.63 15.25
C GLU A 18 -26.84 22.57 15.04
N LYS A 19 -26.56 23.43 16.03
CA LYS A 19 -25.35 24.26 16.00
C LYS A 19 -24.13 23.36 15.77
N PRO A 20 -23.24 23.69 14.82
CA PRO A 20 -22.05 22.89 14.54
C PRO A 20 -21.19 22.76 15.81
N LYS A 21 -20.96 21.51 16.22
CA LYS A 21 -20.18 21.13 17.41
C LYS A 21 -18.83 20.56 16.97
N PRO A 22 -17.76 20.70 17.78
CA PRO A 22 -16.52 19.96 17.55
C PRO A 22 -16.79 18.45 17.48
N VAL A 23 -16.18 17.77 16.52
CA VAL A 23 -16.31 16.33 16.31
C VAL A 23 -15.17 15.61 17.02
N ARG A 24 -15.49 14.61 17.83
CA ARG A 24 -14.51 13.72 18.45
C ARG A 24 -14.28 12.52 17.52
N LEU A 25 -13.02 12.22 17.24
CA LEU A 25 -12.61 11.16 16.31
C LEU A 25 -11.52 10.29 16.94
N MET A 26 -11.53 8.98 16.68
CA MET A 26 -10.41 8.11 17.03
C MET A 26 -9.31 8.18 15.96
N ALA A 27 -8.05 8.25 16.39
CA ALA A 27 -6.90 8.39 15.48
C ALA A 27 -6.67 7.10 14.66
N LEU A 28 -6.83 5.94 15.28
CA LEU A 28 -6.71 4.61 14.66
C LEU A 28 -5.36 4.36 13.98
N GLY A 29 -4.28 4.84 14.61
CA GLY A 29 -2.91 4.72 14.09
C GLY A 29 -2.55 5.75 13.01
N ARG A 30 -3.49 6.60 12.59
CA ARG A 30 -3.23 7.68 11.63
C ARG A 30 -2.41 8.82 12.25
N PRO A 31 -1.48 9.44 11.51
CA PRO A 31 -0.49 10.37 12.06
C PRO A 31 -1.04 11.80 12.24
N PHE A 32 -2.04 11.98 13.11
CA PHE A 32 -2.62 13.29 13.41
C PHE A 32 -1.65 14.26 14.10
N ARG A 33 -1.77 15.55 13.77
CA ARG A 33 -1.07 16.67 14.43
C ARG A 33 -2.01 17.87 14.57
N LEU A 34 -1.77 18.71 15.57
CA LEU A 34 -2.52 19.96 15.73
C LEU A 34 -2.37 20.86 14.50
N GLY A 35 -3.47 21.49 14.09
CA GLY A 35 -3.52 22.38 12.93
C GLY A 35 -3.65 21.68 11.57
N MET A 36 -3.57 20.35 11.51
CA MET A 36 -3.84 19.61 10.27
C MET A 36 -5.28 19.78 9.83
N LEU A 37 -5.48 19.82 8.51
CA LEU A 37 -6.80 19.82 7.90
C LEU A 37 -7.31 18.38 7.75
N TYR A 38 -8.61 18.20 7.89
CA TYR A 38 -9.26 16.90 7.80
C TYR A 38 -10.55 17.00 6.99
N ASP A 39 -10.75 16.06 6.07
CA ASP A 39 -12.00 15.93 5.33
C ASP A 39 -12.84 14.78 5.88
N LEU A 40 -13.86 15.12 6.67
CA LEU A 40 -14.81 14.19 7.25
C LEU A 40 -15.75 13.52 6.21
N ARG A 41 -15.77 13.96 4.94
CA ARG A 41 -16.51 13.28 3.86
C ARG A 41 -15.82 11.98 3.44
N SER A 42 -14.52 12.07 3.20
CA SER A 42 -13.65 11.00 2.70
C SER A 42 -12.82 10.33 3.81
N HIS A 43 -12.83 10.89 5.03
CA HIS A 43 -11.95 10.53 6.14
C HIS A 43 -10.44 10.68 5.87
N ASN A 44 -10.08 11.54 4.92
CA ASN A 44 -8.70 11.82 4.56
C ASN A 44 -8.07 12.89 5.47
N LEU A 45 -6.83 12.63 5.87
CA LEU A 45 -5.95 13.59 6.54
C LEU A 45 -5.17 14.37 5.48
N ILE A 46 -5.11 15.69 5.59
CA ILE A 46 -4.49 16.56 4.59
C ILE A 46 -3.19 17.10 5.19
N SER A 47 -2.06 16.52 4.77
CA SER A 47 -0.71 16.83 5.28
C SER A 47 -0.10 18.09 4.69
N ASP A 48 -0.51 18.46 3.47
CA ASP A 48 0.18 19.44 2.64
C ASP A 48 -0.35 20.88 2.84
N ALA A 49 -1.35 21.05 3.72
CA ALA A 49 -1.97 22.33 4.01
C ALA A 49 -2.28 22.44 5.52
N THR A 50 -1.68 23.43 6.18
CA THR A 50 -2.05 23.86 7.53
C THR A 50 -2.53 25.31 7.48
N LEU A 51 -3.62 25.61 8.17
CA LEU A 51 -4.07 27.01 8.33
C LEU A 51 -3.15 27.80 9.26
N LEU A 52 -2.40 27.09 10.10
CA LEU A 52 -1.58 27.67 11.16
C LEU A 52 -0.11 27.47 10.79
N ASP A 53 0.67 28.54 10.89
CA ASP A 53 2.11 28.46 10.73
C ASP A 53 2.76 27.77 11.95
N ASN A 54 3.98 27.29 11.77
CA ASN A 54 4.71 26.56 12.82
C ASN A 54 4.99 27.43 14.06
N LYS A 55 5.11 28.76 13.90
CA LYS A 55 5.40 29.67 15.01
C LYS A 55 4.17 29.83 15.91
N TYR A 56 3.00 29.99 15.31
CA TYR A 56 1.72 30.05 16.00
C TYR A 56 1.45 28.76 16.78
N LEU A 57 1.70 27.60 16.17
CA LEU A 57 1.57 26.30 16.84
C LEU A 57 2.51 26.21 18.06
N GLN A 58 3.76 26.66 17.95
CA GLN A 58 4.69 26.63 19.09
C GLN A 58 4.25 27.54 20.26
N GLU A 59 3.68 28.71 19.96
CA GLU A 59 3.30 29.70 20.98
C GLU A 59 1.92 29.45 21.60
N ASN A 60 1.01 28.72 20.93
CA ASN A 60 -0.40 28.61 21.30
C ASN A 60 -0.87 27.19 21.64
N VAL A 61 0.03 26.21 21.71
CA VAL A 61 -0.30 24.85 22.16
C VAL A 61 -0.19 24.74 23.67
N VAL A 62 -1.27 24.31 24.31
CA VAL A 62 -1.30 23.97 25.73
C VAL A 62 -1.20 22.45 25.87
N LYS A 63 -0.12 22.00 26.51
CA LYS A 63 0.10 20.58 26.83
C LYS A 63 -0.19 20.33 28.30
N THR A 64 -1.13 19.43 28.57
CA THR A 64 -1.52 19.00 29.92
C THR A 64 -1.11 17.53 30.11
N PRO A 65 -0.04 17.24 30.87
CA PRO A 65 0.36 15.87 31.16
C PRO A 65 -0.63 15.22 32.14
N TYR A 66 -1.06 13.99 31.85
CA TYR A 66 -1.73 13.12 32.80
C TYR A 66 -1.59 11.66 32.36
N ARG A 67 -0.98 10.85 33.22
CA ARG A 67 -0.76 9.43 32.94
C ARG A 67 -1.89 8.59 33.53
N THR A 68 -2.55 7.82 32.68
CA THR A 68 -3.52 6.80 33.10
C THR A 68 -3.28 5.51 32.34
N THR A 69 -3.36 4.39 33.06
CA THR A 69 -3.33 3.05 32.49
C THR A 69 -4.62 2.34 32.86
N ASN A 70 -5.31 1.80 31.88
CA ASN A 70 -6.53 1.03 32.07
C ASN A 70 -6.33 -0.37 31.48
N LEU A 71 -6.64 -1.38 32.28
CA LEU A 71 -6.55 -2.78 31.91
C LEU A 71 -7.96 -3.36 31.87
N THR A 72 -8.31 -3.95 30.74
CA THR A 72 -9.61 -4.62 30.58
C THR A 72 -9.42 -5.98 29.92
N PHE A 73 -10.24 -6.94 30.33
CA PHE A 73 -10.21 -8.29 29.81
C PHE A 73 -11.52 -8.57 29.07
N ILE A 74 -11.41 -9.10 27.85
CA ILE A 74 -12.55 -9.28 26.95
C ILE A 74 -12.62 -10.75 26.51
N SER A 75 -13.79 -11.37 26.70
CA SER A 75 -14.06 -12.78 26.36
C SER A 75 -14.98 -12.96 25.14
N HIS A 76 -15.39 -11.87 24.49
CA HIS A 76 -16.31 -11.90 23.34
C HIS A 76 -15.63 -11.31 22.12
N ASP A 77 -15.78 -11.97 20.96
CA ASP A 77 -15.04 -11.66 19.74
C ASP A 77 -15.90 -11.21 18.56
N ASN A 78 -17.03 -10.52 18.82
CA ASN A 78 -17.81 -9.91 17.73
C ASN A 78 -17.33 -8.48 17.41
N PHE A 79 -17.46 -8.08 16.15
CA PHE A 79 -16.95 -6.79 15.66
C PHE A 79 -17.53 -5.61 16.44
N HIS A 80 -18.83 -5.64 16.75
CA HIS A 80 -19.50 -4.58 17.50
C HIS A 80 -18.89 -4.41 18.90
N THR A 81 -18.55 -5.51 19.58
CA THR A 81 -17.87 -5.47 20.88
C THR A 81 -16.49 -4.86 20.73
N LYS A 82 -15.69 -5.30 19.75
CA LYS A 82 -14.34 -4.75 19.51
C LYS A 82 -14.38 -3.26 19.18
N ALA A 83 -15.29 -2.86 18.33
CA ALA A 83 -15.48 -1.46 17.95
C ALA A 83 -15.88 -0.59 19.15
N ASN A 84 -16.78 -1.07 20.00
CA ASN A 84 -17.12 -0.39 21.25
C ASN A 84 -15.92 -0.30 22.21
N GLN A 85 -15.04 -1.30 22.22
CA GLN A 85 -13.79 -1.24 23.01
C GLN A 85 -12.85 -0.14 22.50
N LEU A 86 -12.83 0.11 21.20
CA LEU A 86 -12.11 1.22 20.58
C LEU A 86 -12.88 2.55 20.61
N ILE A 87 -14.04 2.59 21.28
CA ILE A 87 -14.89 3.80 21.42
C ILE A 87 -15.29 4.34 20.04
N LEU A 88 -15.58 3.44 19.10
CA LEU A 88 -16.04 3.80 17.75
C LEU A 88 -17.55 4.00 17.76
N ASP A 89 -18.00 5.12 17.17
CA ASP A 89 -19.42 5.28 16.85
C ASP A 89 -19.83 4.44 15.64
N SER A 90 -21.14 4.27 15.43
CA SER A 90 -21.67 3.43 14.35
C SER A 90 -21.25 3.89 12.95
N ASN A 91 -21.10 5.20 12.74
CA ASN A 91 -20.65 5.73 11.46
C ASN A 91 -19.19 5.35 11.19
N MET A 92 -18.32 5.47 12.18
CA MET A 92 -16.93 5.05 12.10
C MET A 92 -16.82 3.54 11.89
N MET A 93 -17.63 2.74 12.57
CA MET A 93 -17.72 1.29 12.35
C MET A 93 -18.01 0.95 10.89
N LEU A 94 -19.02 1.60 10.30
CA LEU A 94 -19.39 1.39 8.90
C LEU A 94 -18.26 1.81 7.95
N ASN A 95 -17.57 2.92 8.22
CA ASN A 95 -16.42 3.34 7.43
C ASN A 95 -15.29 2.32 7.40
N ILE A 96 -14.99 1.72 8.56
CA ILE A 96 -13.95 0.68 8.67
C ILE A 96 -14.38 -0.56 7.91
N ILE A 97 -15.63 -1.01 8.07
CA ILE A 97 -16.16 -2.15 7.30
C ILE A 97 -16.02 -1.90 5.80
N CYS A 98 -16.37 -0.69 5.34
CA CYS A 98 -16.27 -0.29 3.93
C CYS A 98 -14.85 0.03 3.45
N ASN A 99 -13.81 -0.14 4.28
CA ASN A 99 -12.42 0.22 3.98
C ASN A 99 -12.25 1.69 3.54
N LEU A 100 -13.08 2.61 4.05
CA LEU A 100 -12.97 4.06 3.80
C LEU A 100 -12.02 4.75 4.79
N VAL A 101 -11.59 4.04 5.83
CA VAL A 101 -10.66 4.55 6.85
C VAL A 101 -9.49 3.59 6.93
N GLU A 102 -8.29 4.11 6.71
CA GLU A 102 -7.06 3.39 6.98
C GLU A 102 -6.88 3.22 8.50
N ILE A 103 -6.56 2.01 8.91
CA ILE A 103 -6.26 1.67 10.30
C ILE A 103 -4.87 1.05 10.39
N SER A 104 -4.16 1.34 11.48
CA SER A 104 -2.84 0.77 11.74
C SER A 104 -2.57 0.63 13.24
N GLY A 105 -1.42 0.06 13.60
CA GLY A 105 -1.03 -0.12 15.00
C GLY A 105 -2.03 -0.97 15.80
N SER A 106 -2.40 -0.49 16.98
CA SER A 106 -3.37 -1.16 17.86
C SER A 106 -4.76 -1.30 17.24
N ALA A 107 -5.16 -0.40 16.34
CA ALA A 107 -6.48 -0.40 15.73
C ALA A 107 -6.73 -1.60 14.81
N ASN A 108 -5.68 -2.24 14.30
CA ASN A 108 -5.77 -3.47 13.51
C ASN A 108 -6.49 -4.62 14.24
N TYR A 109 -6.55 -4.57 15.58
CA TYR A 109 -7.35 -5.48 16.42
C TYR A 109 -8.82 -5.60 15.95
N VAL A 110 -9.41 -4.53 15.41
CA VAL A 110 -10.81 -4.54 14.97
C VAL A 110 -11.06 -5.48 13.79
N ASN A 111 -10.03 -5.74 12.98
CA ASN A 111 -10.08 -6.59 11.79
C ASN A 111 -9.68 -8.04 12.09
N ASP A 112 -9.01 -8.30 13.21
CA ASP A 112 -8.84 -9.66 13.71
C ASP A 112 -10.24 -10.21 14.03
N ARG A 113 -10.67 -11.30 13.41
CA ARG A 113 -11.97 -11.93 13.68
C ARG A 113 -11.77 -13.42 13.91
N GLN A 114 -12.49 -13.97 14.88
CA GLN A 114 -12.56 -15.40 15.13
C GLN A 114 -13.06 -16.13 13.87
N ARG A 115 -12.33 -17.17 13.47
CA ARG A 115 -12.67 -17.97 12.27
C ARG A 115 -13.47 -19.24 12.60
N THR A 116 -13.50 -19.65 13.87
CA THR A 116 -14.13 -20.89 14.36
C THR A 116 -14.58 -20.71 15.79
N ASN A 117 -15.73 -21.26 16.20
CA ASN A 117 -16.15 -21.27 17.61
C ASN A 117 -15.40 -22.33 18.45
N HIS A 118 -14.60 -23.21 17.82
CA HIS A 118 -13.78 -24.23 18.48
C HIS A 118 -12.40 -23.72 18.91
N GLN A 119 -12.33 -22.45 19.29
CA GLN A 119 -11.20 -21.86 19.98
C GLN A 119 -11.70 -21.08 21.19
N SER A 120 -10.92 -21.14 22.27
CA SER A 120 -11.07 -20.24 23.40
C SER A 120 -10.23 -19.00 23.14
N ARG A 121 -10.85 -17.83 23.23
CA ARG A 121 -10.21 -16.55 22.97
C ARG A 121 -10.41 -15.62 24.15
N MET A 122 -9.32 -15.01 24.60
CA MET A 122 -9.34 -13.99 25.64
C MET A 122 -8.40 -12.86 25.27
N VAL A 123 -8.87 -11.63 25.39
CA VAL A 123 -8.09 -10.44 25.01
C VAL A 123 -7.75 -9.64 26.26
N LEU A 124 -6.46 -9.37 26.47
CA LEU A 124 -5.99 -8.34 27.39
C LEU A 124 -5.83 -7.04 26.60
N LYS A 125 -6.61 -6.03 26.99
CA LYS A 125 -6.55 -4.68 26.44
C LYS A 125 -5.87 -3.77 27.45
N TYR A 126 -4.71 -3.25 27.05
CA TYR A 126 -3.87 -2.32 27.78
C TYR A 126 -4.02 -0.93 27.14
N LEU A 127 -4.66 0.01 27.84
CA LEU A 127 -4.83 1.38 27.34
C LEU A 127 -4.02 2.35 28.17
N MET A 128 -3.02 2.98 27.57
CA MET A 128 -2.24 4.02 28.23
C MET A 128 -2.49 5.38 27.60
N THR A 129 -2.73 6.38 28.43
CA THR A 129 -2.84 7.80 28.05
C THR A 129 -1.73 8.56 28.77
N THR A 130 -1.02 9.44 28.07
CA THR A 130 0.16 10.13 28.61
C THR A 130 -0.08 11.63 28.79
N HIS A 131 -0.69 12.27 27.81
CA HIS A 131 -0.95 13.71 27.85
C HIS A 131 -2.04 14.11 26.87
N PHE A 132 -2.54 15.33 27.04
CA PHE A 132 -3.45 16.00 26.12
C PHE A 132 -2.82 17.29 25.64
N GLU A 133 -2.99 17.59 24.36
CA GLU A 133 -2.57 18.84 23.75
C GLU A 133 -3.77 19.50 23.05
N GLN A 134 -3.84 20.83 23.14
CA GLN A 134 -4.88 21.61 22.48
C GLN A 134 -4.38 22.97 22.05
N LEU A 135 -5.02 23.54 21.03
CA LEU A 135 -4.82 24.92 20.62
C LEU A 135 -5.60 25.88 21.51
N SER A 136 -4.94 26.96 21.92
CA SER A 136 -5.62 28.10 22.55
C SER A 136 -6.58 28.75 21.55
N VAL A 137 -7.87 28.72 21.88
CA VAL A 137 -8.97 29.14 20.98
C VAL A 137 -9.06 30.67 20.83
N ALA A 138 -8.26 31.44 21.58
CA ALA A 138 -8.35 32.90 21.61
C ALA A 138 -8.03 33.60 20.27
N HIS A 139 -7.33 32.94 19.33
CA HIS A 139 -6.93 33.55 18.05
C HIS A 139 -7.32 32.76 16.78
N LEU A 140 -8.14 31.71 16.90
CA LEU A 140 -8.68 31.00 15.73
C LEU A 140 -9.73 31.88 15.03
N GLY A 141 -9.41 32.42 13.84
CA GLY A 141 -10.40 33.05 12.94
C GLY A 141 -10.30 34.56 12.69
N ARG A 142 -9.12 35.20 12.74
CA ARG A 142 -9.00 36.63 12.33
C ARG A 142 -8.26 36.92 11.03
N GLU A 143 -7.39 36.05 10.51
CA GLU A 143 -6.52 36.39 9.36
C GLU A 143 -6.15 35.20 8.45
N PHE A 144 -6.98 34.14 8.36
CA PHE A 144 -6.61 32.93 7.61
C PHE A 144 -7.40 32.78 6.31
N GLU A 145 -6.71 32.74 5.17
CA GLU A 145 -7.28 32.41 3.86
C GLU A 145 -6.80 31.03 3.38
N LEU A 146 -7.74 30.15 3.06
CA LEU A 146 -7.46 28.83 2.49
C LEU A 146 -7.46 28.95 0.96
N GLN A 147 -6.33 28.70 0.30
CA GLN A 147 -6.17 28.85 -1.15
C GLN A 147 -7.08 27.91 -1.97
N ASN A 148 -7.54 26.80 -1.39
CA ASN A 148 -8.52 25.88 -2.01
C ASN A 148 -9.56 25.40 -0.98
N GLN A 149 -10.74 26.00 -1.00
CA GLN A 149 -11.73 25.91 0.09
C GLN A 149 -12.54 24.59 0.12
N ASP A 150 -12.41 23.73 -0.89
CA ASP A 150 -13.13 22.44 -0.97
C ASP A 150 -12.30 21.22 -0.54
N ILE A 151 -11.04 21.43 -0.11
CA ILE A 151 -10.15 20.30 0.22
C ILE A 151 -10.46 19.69 1.60
N ALA A 152 -11.03 20.46 2.54
CA ALA A 152 -11.17 20.06 3.94
C ALA A 152 -12.49 20.57 4.54
N THR A 153 -13.00 19.86 5.56
CA THR A 153 -14.20 20.26 6.32
C THR A 153 -13.88 20.72 7.74
N HIS A 154 -12.79 20.22 8.33
CA HIS A 154 -12.40 20.47 9.71
C HIS A 154 -10.89 20.73 9.87
N ILE A 155 -10.51 21.32 11.00
CA ILE A 155 -9.14 21.45 11.47
C ILE A 155 -8.97 20.71 12.80
N VAL A 156 -7.81 20.09 13.02
CA VAL A 156 -7.47 19.41 14.27
C VAL A 156 -7.09 20.44 15.34
N THR A 157 -7.86 20.50 16.43
CA THR A 157 -7.66 21.50 17.50
C THR A 157 -7.23 20.93 18.83
N ALA A 158 -7.44 19.63 19.06
CA ALA A 158 -6.92 18.96 20.25
C ALA A 158 -6.62 17.47 19.97
N ILE A 159 -5.66 16.91 20.69
CA ILE A 159 -5.27 15.50 20.61
C ILE A 159 -4.95 14.96 22.00
N THR A 160 -5.49 13.79 22.32
CA THR A 160 -5.04 12.96 23.44
C THR A 160 -4.01 11.97 22.91
N HIS A 161 -2.85 11.92 23.56
CA HIS A 161 -1.73 11.03 23.22
C HIS A 161 -1.61 9.87 24.21
N GLY A 162 -1.09 8.75 23.72
CA GLY A 162 -0.75 7.57 24.50
C GLY A 162 -0.37 6.40 23.61
N ALA A 163 -0.53 5.17 24.08
CA ALA A 163 -0.37 3.98 23.25
C ALA A 163 -1.22 2.84 23.80
N ASP A 164 -1.92 2.17 22.89
CA ASP A 164 -2.76 1.03 23.22
C ASP A 164 -2.10 -0.27 22.77
N ALA A 165 -2.41 -1.35 23.49
CA ALA A 165 -1.97 -2.69 23.13
C ALA A 165 -3.08 -3.71 23.40
N PHE A 166 -3.24 -4.63 22.47
CA PHE A 166 -4.19 -5.74 22.52
C PHE A 166 -3.40 -7.03 22.40
N PHE A 167 -3.44 -7.84 23.46
CA PHE A 167 -2.90 -9.19 23.49
C PHE A 167 -4.06 -10.16 23.32
N ILE A 168 -4.13 -10.83 22.19
CA ILE A 168 -5.15 -11.83 21.88
C ILE A 168 -4.57 -13.19 22.22
N PHE A 169 -5.15 -13.87 23.19
CA PHE A 169 -4.75 -15.22 23.58
C PHE A 169 -5.74 -16.22 23.02
N ASP A 170 -5.27 -17.08 22.11
CA ASP A 170 -6.04 -18.13 21.48
C ASP A 170 -5.55 -19.51 21.91
N ARG A 171 -6.50 -20.39 22.27
CA ARG A 171 -6.27 -21.82 22.50
C ARG A 171 -7.28 -22.62 21.69
N LYS A 172 -6.79 -23.50 20.81
CA LYS A 172 -7.66 -24.45 20.09
C LYS A 172 -8.34 -25.38 21.08
N VAL A 173 -9.62 -25.69 20.85
CA VAL A 173 -10.40 -26.64 21.64
C VAL A 173 -10.50 -27.95 20.86
N GLY A 174 -10.09 -29.05 21.47
CA GLY A 174 -10.24 -30.41 20.93
C GLY A 174 -11.71 -30.84 20.82
N LEU A 175 -12.00 -31.87 20.02
CA LEU A 175 -13.36 -32.40 19.88
C LEU A 175 -13.87 -33.10 21.16
N ASP A 176 -12.94 -33.54 22.01
CA ASP A 176 -13.15 -34.22 23.28
C ASP A 176 -13.04 -33.28 24.50
N GLU A 177 -12.64 -32.02 24.29
CA GLU A 177 -12.49 -31.03 25.34
C GLU A 177 -13.79 -30.26 25.57
N ASN A 178 -14.12 -29.98 26.84
CA ASN A 178 -15.24 -29.11 27.17
C ASN A 178 -14.85 -27.64 26.97
N LYS A 179 -15.44 -26.98 25.96
CA LYS A 179 -15.18 -25.58 25.64
C LYS A 179 -15.39 -24.63 26.83
N GLU A 180 -16.45 -24.80 27.62
CA GLU A 180 -16.73 -23.93 28.78
C GLU A 180 -15.64 -24.06 29.86
N GLU A 181 -15.14 -25.28 30.07
CA GLU A 181 -14.03 -25.54 30.99
C GLU A 181 -12.73 -24.89 30.49
N ILE A 182 -12.45 -25.00 29.19
CA ILE A 182 -11.30 -24.33 28.57
C ILE A 182 -11.43 -22.81 28.67
N ASP A 183 -12.61 -22.24 28.37
CA ASP A 183 -12.86 -20.81 28.46
C ASP A 183 -12.63 -20.29 29.89
N ALA A 184 -13.08 -21.04 30.91
CA ALA A 184 -12.84 -20.70 32.32
C ALA A 184 -11.34 -20.74 32.68
N LYS A 185 -10.63 -21.77 32.20
CA LYS A 185 -9.18 -21.94 32.41
C LYS A 185 -8.37 -20.83 31.74
N VAL A 186 -8.64 -20.53 30.47
CA VAL A 186 -7.98 -19.44 29.71
C VAL A 186 -8.27 -18.08 30.35
N SER A 187 -9.54 -17.82 30.70
CA SER A 187 -9.94 -16.58 31.38
C SER A 187 -9.18 -16.37 32.69
N THR A 188 -9.01 -17.44 33.48
CA THR A 188 -8.27 -17.41 34.75
C THR A 188 -6.78 -17.13 34.53
N ALA A 189 -6.14 -17.85 33.61
CA ALA A 189 -4.71 -17.69 33.32
C ALA A 189 -4.38 -16.26 32.81
N VAL A 190 -5.18 -15.75 31.86
CA VAL A 190 -4.97 -14.40 31.30
C VAL A 190 -5.29 -13.31 32.31
N LYS A 191 -6.32 -13.45 33.15
CA LYS A 191 -6.60 -12.46 34.22
C LYS A 191 -5.51 -12.39 35.27
N LYS A 192 -4.78 -13.49 35.49
CA LYS A 192 -3.60 -13.50 36.36
C LYS A 192 -2.41 -12.77 35.74
N LEU A 193 -2.39 -12.47 34.41
CA LEU A 193 -1.25 -11.91 33.65
C LEU A 193 -0.49 -10.78 34.38
N PRO A 194 -1.17 -9.76 34.98
CA PRO A 194 -0.49 -8.69 35.71
C PRO A 194 0.28 -9.12 36.97
N SER A 195 0.00 -10.32 37.49
CA SER A 195 0.52 -10.84 38.76
C SER A 195 1.56 -11.96 38.57
N TRP A 196 1.89 -12.37 37.34
CA TRP A 196 2.88 -13.42 37.12
C TRP A 196 4.28 -12.88 37.41
N SER A 197 5.08 -13.69 38.10
CA SER A 197 6.47 -13.38 38.39
C SER A 197 7.39 -14.02 37.37
N ILE A 198 8.49 -13.34 37.05
CA ILE A 198 9.55 -13.85 36.18
C ILE A 198 10.72 -14.25 37.08
N ASP A 199 11.24 -15.46 36.89
CA ASP A 199 12.41 -15.94 37.61
C ASP A 199 13.71 -15.27 37.10
N LEU A 200 14.83 -15.56 37.76
CA LEU A 200 16.14 -14.99 37.39
C LEU A 200 16.63 -15.43 36.00
N ASN A 201 16.00 -16.43 35.39
CA ASN A 201 16.35 -16.96 34.06
C ASN A 201 15.45 -16.39 32.95
N GLY A 202 14.50 -15.50 33.28
CA GLY A 202 13.55 -14.94 32.32
C GLY A 202 12.33 -15.82 32.05
N ASN A 203 12.07 -16.83 32.88
CA ASN A 203 10.91 -17.71 32.76
C ASN A 203 9.78 -17.30 33.69
N ILE A 204 8.54 -17.40 33.20
CA ILE A 204 7.35 -17.19 34.03
C ILE A 204 7.22 -18.31 35.06
N VAL A 205 6.96 -17.94 36.32
CA VAL A 205 6.71 -18.90 37.39
C VAL A 205 5.25 -19.34 37.30
N VAL A 206 5.01 -20.53 36.76
CA VAL A 206 3.66 -21.07 36.53
C VAL A 206 3.23 -22.04 37.62
N GLU A 207 2.03 -21.81 38.19
CA GLU A 207 1.38 -22.76 39.09
C GLU A 207 1.08 -24.07 38.35
N GLU A 208 1.32 -25.22 38.98
CA GLU A 208 1.21 -26.54 38.34
C GLU A 208 -0.18 -26.79 37.71
N GLN A 209 -1.23 -26.19 38.29
CA GLN A 209 -2.61 -26.26 37.79
C GLN A 209 -2.86 -25.51 36.47
N ASP A 210 -2.06 -24.47 36.16
CA ASP A 210 -2.27 -23.59 35.00
C ASP A 210 -1.35 -23.95 33.81
N LYS A 211 -0.37 -24.84 34.03
CA LYS A 211 0.70 -25.14 33.08
C LYS A 211 0.20 -25.68 31.73
N ASP A 212 -0.72 -26.65 31.74
CA ASP A 212 -1.28 -27.22 30.50
C ASP A 212 -1.99 -26.17 29.63
N VAL A 213 -2.62 -25.18 30.26
CA VAL A 213 -3.38 -24.14 29.57
C VAL A 213 -2.41 -23.12 28.99
N VAL A 214 -1.45 -22.66 29.79
CA VAL A 214 -0.45 -21.66 29.41
C VAL A 214 0.41 -22.14 28.24
N ASP A 215 0.86 -23.40 28.26
CA ASP A 215 1.71 -23.99 27.22
C ASP A 215 1.00 -24.08 25.86
N LYS A 216 -0.33 -24.08 25.84
CA LYS A 216 -1.17 -24.18 24.63
C LYS A 216 -1.71 -22.83 24.15
N LEU A 217 -1.44 -21.73 24.86
CA LEU A 217 -1.90 -20.39 24.47
C LEU A 217 -0.96 -19.77 23.45
N GLN A 218 -1.53 -19.38 22.31
CA GLN A 218 -0.87 -18.54 21.31
C GLN A 218 -1.24 -17.08 21.57
N CYS A 219 -0.28 -16.18 21.39
CA CYS A 219 -0.50 -14.74 21.50
C CYS A 219 -0.41 -14.08 20.13
N THR A 220 -1.40 -13.27 19.78
CA THR A 220 -1.35 -12.31 18.67
C THR A 220 -1.38 -10.90 19.25
N PHE A 221 -0.46 -10.04 18.81
CA PHE A 221 -0.31 -8.69 19.35
C PHE A 221 -0.62 -7.60 18.34
N TYR A 222 -1.45 -6.65 18.76
CA TYR A 222 -1.69 -5.39 18.05
C TYR A 222 -1.43 -4.24 19.00
N GLY A 223 -0.47 -3.37 18.71
CA GLY A 223 -0.14 -2.27 19.60
C GLY A 223 0.55 -1.11 18.92
N ASP A 224 0.52 0.05 19.58
CA ASP A 224 1.13 1.30 19.13
C ASP A 224 2.58 1.46 19.60
N TYR A 225 3.28 0.35 19.82
CA TYR A 225 4.62 0.30 20.39
C TYR A 225 5.61 -0.16 19.32
N ASN A 226 6.80 0.46 19.30
CA ASN A 226 7.88 0.05 18.41
C ASN A 226 8.66 -1.11 19.03
N LEU A 227 8.36 -2.34 18.61
CA LEU A 227 8.92 -3.56 19.16
C LEU A 227 10.04 -4.12 18.27
N LYS A 228 11.06 -4.71 18.89
CA LYS A 228 12.08 -5.49 18.15
C LYS A 228 11.55 -6.84 17.68
N GLN A 229 10.64 -7.43 18.46
CA GLN A 229 10.01 -8.72 18.21
C GLN A 229 8.59 -8.70 18.77
N HIS A 230 7.64 -9.30 18.04
CA HIS A 230 6.26 -9.42 18.47
C HIS A 230 6.05 -10.67 19.34
N PRO A 231 5.24 -10.60 20.41
CA PRO A 231 5.01 -11.75 21.27
C PRO A 231 4.13 -12.77 20.54
N SER A 232 4.55 -14.04 20.59
CA SER A 232 3.83 -15.16 19.96
C SER A 232 3.35 -16.20 20.98
N THR A 233 3.94 -16.19 22.17
CA THR A 233 3.61 -17.07 23.29
C THR A 233 3.05 -16.30 24.48
N PHE A 234 2.45 -17.02 25.44
CA PHE A 234 2.00 -16.42 26.69
C PHE A 234 3.16 -15.82 27.51
N GLN A 235 4.34 -16.44 27.48
CA GLN A 235 5.54 -15.95 28.15
C GLN A 235 6.03 -14.62 27.55
N ASP A 236 6.14 -14.55 26.22
CA ASP A 236 6.51 -13.31 25.53
C ASP A 236 5.55 -12.17 25.88
N ALA A 237 4.26 -12.49 25.99
CA ALA A 237 3.24 -11.51 26.32
C ALA A 237 3.38 -10.97 27.76
N VAL A 238 3.71 -11.83 28.73
CA VAL A 238 3.99 -11.42 30.13
C VAL A 238 5.21 -10.51 30.19
N MET A 239 6.29 -10.88 29.48
CA MET A 239 7.52 -10.07 29.42
C MET A 239 7.23 -8.69 28.81
N LEU A 240 6.59 -8.66 27.64
CA LEU A 240 6.26 -7.41 26.97
C LEU A 240 5.34 -6.54 27.83
N TYR A 241 4.32 -7.13 28.47
CA TYR A 241 3.40 -6.40 29.35
C TYR A 241 4.13 -5.63 30.46
N GLN A 242 5.18 -6.23 31.04
CA GLN A 242 5.99 -5.57 32.08
C GLN A 242 6.84 -4.43 31.52
N GLU A 243 7.25 -4.51 30.26
CA GLU A 243 8.07 -3.49 29.58
C GLU A 243 7.23 -2.32 29.00
N LEU A 244 5.93 -2.53 28.72
CA LEU A 244 5.07 -1.51 28.08
C LEU A 244 5.12 -0.11 28.72
N PRO A 245 5.13 0.05 30.07
CA PRO A 245 5.20 1.38 30.67
C PRO A 245 6.50 2.14 30.32
N ASP A 246 7.62 1.43 30.18
CA ASP A 246 8.93 2.02 29.95
C ASP A 246 9.17 2.34 28.47
N LEU A 247 8.56 1.58 27.56
CA LEU A 247 8.70 1.75 26.12
C LEU A 247 8.18 3.09 25.57
N LEU A 248 7.32 3.80 26.32
CA LEU A 248 6.87 5.15 25.91
C LEU A 248 7.83 6.28 26.29
N GLY A 249 8.82 6.00 27.12
CA GLY A 249 9.71 7.00 27.70
C GLY A 249 9.13 7.75 28.90
N ALA A 250 9.99 8.49 29.60
CA ALA A 250 9.68 9.13 30.88
C ALA A 250 8.64 10.26 30.76
N ASP A 251 8.49 10.85 29.57
CA ASP A 251 7.54 11.93 29.27
C ASP A 251 6.52 11.55 28.18
N GLY A 252 6.55 10.31 27.68
CA GLY A 252 5.68 9.83 26.62
C GLY A 252 6.17 10.26 25.24
N GLU A 253 7.49 10.30 25.05
CA GLU A 253 8.21 10.69 23.84
C GLU A 253 7.82 9.85 22.62
N HIS A 254 7.40 8.60 22.85
CA HIS A 254 6.94 7.68 21.82
C HIS A 254 5.42 7.51 21.79
N ALA A 255 4.67 8.35 22.51
CA ALA A 255 3.21 8.30 22.50
C ALA A 255 2.66 8.76 21.14
N VAL A 256 1.63 8.06 20.66
CA VAL A 256 0.94 8.36 19.41
C VAL A 256 -0.41 9.03 19.66
N PRO A 257 -1.01 9.71 18.66
CA PRO A 257 -2.37 10.21 18.75
C PRO A 257 -3.37 9.06 19.00
N LYS A 258 -4.29 9.26 19.95
CA LYS A 258 -5.37 8.30 20.27
C LYS A 258 -6.75 8.84 19.95
N THR A 259 -7.06 10.01 20.46
CA THR A 259 -8.35 10.70 20.26
C THR A 259 -8.07 12.12 19.79
N VAL A 260 -8.83 12.56 18.80
CA VAL A 260 -8.65 13.83 18.09
C VAL A 260 -9.94 14.62 18.15
N TRP A 261 -9.85 15.93 18.34
CA TRP A 261 -10.97 16.85 18.25
C TRP A 261 -10.81 17.71 17.00
N LEU A 262 -11.87 17.68 16.19
CA LEU A 262 -11.98 18.37 14.93
C LEU A 262 -12.91 19.55 15.08
N TYR A 263 -12.45 20.74 14.72
CA TYR A 263 -13.25 21.96 14.72
C TYR A 263 -13.70 22.30 13.30
N PRO A 264 -15.00 22.58 13.06
CA PRO A 264 -15.50 22.85 11.72
C PRO A 264 -14.90 24.11 11.10
N LEU A 265 -14.40 24.03 9.87
CA LEU A 265 -13.77 25.17 9.18
C LEU A 265 -14.75 26.29 8.83
N HIS A 266 -16.02 25.95 8.55
CA HIS A 266 -17.06 26.94 8.22
C HIS A 266 -17.40 27.89 9.38
N LEU A 267 -16.94 27.58 10.60
CA LEU A 267 -17.05 28.45 11.75
C LEU A 267 -15.85 29.40 11.91
N LEU A 268 -14.75 29.12 11.23
CA LEU A 268 -13.48 29.86 11.33
C LEU A 268 -13.23 30.78 10.14
N LEU A 269 -13.86 30.50 9.00
CA LEU A 269 -13.64 31.19 7.74
C LEU A 269 -14.92 31.89 7.30
N ASP A 270 -14.82 33.15 6.86
CA ASP A 270 -15.95 33.91 6.27
C ASP A 270 -16.40 33.35 4.91
N SER A 271 -15.55 32.52 4.29
CA SER A 271 -15.83 31.79 3.05
C SER A 271 -16.78 30.59 3.26
N LYS A 272 -17.26 29.95 2.19
CA LYS A 272 -18.05 28.70 2.24
C LYS A 272 -17.15 27.46 2.06
N PRO A 273 -16.45 26.94 3.10
CA PRO A 273 -15.69 25.72 2.95
C PRO A 273 -16.62 24.52 2.77
N ALA A 274 -16.05 23.39 2.35
CA ALA A 274 -16.77 22.13 2.28
C ALA A 274 -17.46 21.80 3.62
N THR A 275 -18.71 21.35 3.55
CA THR A 275 -19.48 20.88 4.71
C THR A 275 -20.00 19.47 4.44
N ILE A 276 -20.18 18.66 5.49
CA ILE A 276 -21.02 17.47 5.36
C ILE A 276 -22.46 17.94 5.09
N ILE A 277 -23.00 17.55 3.95
CA ILE A 277 -24.35 17.95 3.53
C ILE A 277 -25.40 16.99 4.14
N TYR A 278 -25.03 15.72 4.36
CA TYR A 278 -25.94 14.70 4.86
C TYR A 278 -25.20 13.63 5.69
N GLU A 279 -25.69 13.37 6.90
CA GLU A 279 -25.29 12.22 7.72
C GLU A 279 -26.28 11.08 7.54
N LEU A 280 -25.80 9.84 7.56
CA LEU A 280 -26.67 8.68 7.44
C LEU A 280 -27.55 8.51 8.70
N PRO A 281 -28.84 8.21 8.53
CA PRO A 281 -29.68 7.81 9.65
C PRO A 281 -29.12 6.58 10.38
N ASP A 282 -29.09 6.63 11.72
CA ASP A 282 -28.56 5.55 12.57
C ASP A 282 -29.15 4.17 12.25
N PHE A 283 -30.43 4.10 11.84
CA PHE A 283 -31.06 2.83 11.50
C PHE A 283 -30.45 2.16 10.26
N LEU A 284 -30.06 2.93 9.24
CA LEU A 284 -29.40 2.39 8.03
C LEU A 284 -27.97 1.95 8.34
N VAL A 285 -27.28 2.71 9.20
CA VAL A 285 -25.95 2.33 9.67
C VAL A 285 -26.02 1.00 10.43
N ASN A 286 -26.96 0.88 11.37
CA ASN A 286 -27.15 -0.36 12.13
C ASN A 286 -27.57 -1.54 11.24
N GLN A 287 -28.39 -1.31 10.21
CA GLN A 287 -28.77 -2.37 9.26
C GLN A 287 -27.56 -2.89 8.47
N ALA A 288 -26.67 -1.99 8.01
CA ALA A 288 -25.42 -2.39 7.36
C ALA A 288 -24.53 -3.24 8.28
N LEU A 289 -24.38 -2.81 9.55
CA LEU A 289 -23.61 -3.55 10.55
C LEU A 289 -24.18 -4.95 10.79
N VAL A 290 -25.51 -5.06 10.96
CA VAL A 290 -26.20 -6.34 11.18
C VAL A 290 -25.99 -7.27 9.98
N ILE A 291 -26.21 -6.80 8.75
CA ILE A 291 -25.99 -7.61 7.54
C ILE A 291 -24.57 -8.17 7.50
N THR A 292 -23.56 -7.34 7.75
CA THR A 292 -22.16 -7.79 7.70
C THR A 292 -21.84 -8.82 8.80
N GLU A 293 -22.44 -8.70 9.97
CA GLU A 293 -22.25 -9.65 11.08
C GLU A 293 -23.00 -10.97 10.84
N ASP A 294 -24.20 -10.92 10.25
CA ASP A 294 -24.98 -12.10 9.88
C ASP A 294 -24.25 -12.94 8.81
N LEU A 295 -23.67 -12.28 7.81
CA LEU A 295 -22.84 -12.95 6.80
C LEU A 295 -21.58 -13.57 7.43
N HIS A 296 -20.90 -12.85 8.32
CA HIS A 296 -19.71 -13.34 9.00
C HIS A 296 -20.01 -14.55 9.90
N SER A 297 -21.05 -14.46 10.75
CA SER A 297 -21.44 -15.55 11.65
C SER A 297 -21.84 -16.82 10.89
N SER A 298 -22.51 -16.69 9.75
CA SER A 298 -22.82 -17.82 8.86
C SER A 298 -21.55 -18.52 8.34
N LYS A 299 -20.49 -17.76 8.00
CA LYS A 299 -19.20 -18.33 7.60
C LYS A 299 -18.49 -19.04 8.75
N VAL A 300 -18.52 -18.48 9.95
CA VAL A 300 -17.93 -19.12 11.14
C VAL A 300 -18.64 -20.45 11.43
N LYS A 301 -19.99 -20.47 11.39
CA LYS A 301 -20.77 -21.70 11.54
C LYS A 301 -20.41 -22.74 10.47
N ALA A 302 -20.31 -22.33 9.20
CA ALA A 302 -19.88 -23.23 8.13
C ALA A 302 -18.46 -23.78 8.37
N SER A 303 -17.52 -22.93 8.81
CA SER A 303 -16.14 -23.32 9.11
C SER A 303 -16.08 -24.35 10.25
N ASP A 304 -16.90 -24.18 11.29
CA ASP A 304 -17.00 -25.14 12.39
C ASP A 304 -17.45 -26.52 11.91
N LEU A 305 -18.45 -26.55 11.02
CA LEU A 305 -18.94 -27.81 10.44
C LEU A 305 -17.84 -28.55 9.67
N THR A 306 -16.90 -27.85 9.00
CA THR A 306 -15.77 -28.45 8.23
C THR A 306 -14.83 -29.35 9.04
N ARG A 307 -14.97 -29.37 10.38
CA ARG A 307 -14.11 -30.11 11.31
C ARG A 307 -14.63 -31.49 11.68
N SER A 308 -15.81 -31.88 11.17
CA SER A 308 -16.41 -33.17 11.47
C SER A 308 -15.47 -34.35 11.11
N PRO A 309 -15.28 -35.32 12.03
CA PRO A 309 -14.54 -36.56 11.75
C PRO A 309 -15.08 -37.34 10.55
N ALA A 310 -16.39 -37.26 10.28
CA ALA A 310 -17.02 -37.93 9.14
C ALA A 310 -16.40 -37.54 7.79
N PHE A 311 -15.80 -36.36 7.66
CA PHE A 311 -15.21 -35.88 6.41
C PHE A 311 -13.92 -36.56 5.97
N GLN A 312 -13.32 -37.38 6.83
CA GLN A 312 -12.31 -38.34 6.38
C GLN A 312 -12.89 -39.31 5.33
N TYR A 313 -14.19 -39.61 5.41
CA TYR A 313 -14.88 -40.58 4.57
C TYR A 313 -15.85 -39.91 3.58
N PHE A 314 -16.41 -38.75 3.96
CA PHE A 314 -17.40 -38.01 3.17
C PHE A 314 -16.86 -36.63 2.75
N SER A 315 -15.77 -36.59 1.98
CA SER A 315 -15.08 -35.35 1.60
C SER A 315 -15.96 -34.37 0.80
N HIS A 316 -16.93 -34.88 0.04
CA HIS A 316 -17.81 -34.06 -0.78
C HIS A 316 -18.61 -33.01 0.03
N LEU A 317 -19.12 -33.37 1.21
CA LEU A 317 -19.84 -32.42 2.07
C LEU A 317 -18.93 -31.32 2.61
N LYS A 318 -17.66 -31.65 2.89
CA LYS A 318 -16.64 -30.67 3.24
C LYS A 318 -16.38 -29.70 2.09
N GLU A 319 -16.28 -30.20 0.85
CA GLU A 319 -16.13 -29.37 -0.35
C GLU A 319 -17.33 -28.42 -0.54
N GLN A 320 -18.56 -28.89 -0.30
CA GLN A 320 -19.76 -28.03 -0.35
C GLN A 320 -19.70 -26.88 0.67
N LEU A 321 -19.30 -27.16 1.92
CA LEU A 321 -19.13 -26.12 2.95
C LEU A 321 -17.99 -25.15 2.63
N LEU A 322 -16.88 -25.63 2.06
CA LEU A 322 -15.78 -24.77 1.62
C LEU A 322 -16.22 -23.84 0.47
N LYS A 323 -16.94 -24.39 -0.51
CA LYS A 323 -17.52 -23.61 -1.61
C LYS A 323 -18.54 -22.58 -1.11
N PHE A 324 -19.34 -22.93 -0.10
CA PHE A 324 -20.23 -21.97 0.56
C PHE A 324 -19.45 -20.78 1.14
N ILE A 325 -18.38 -21.04 1.89
CA ILE A 325 -17.53 -20.00 2.50
C ILE A 325 -16.94 -19.09 1.42
N GLU A 326 -16.44 -19.67 0.33
CA GLU A 326 -15.87 -18.93 -0.80
C GLU A 326 -16.89 -17.97 -1.46
N ILE A 327 -18.10 -18.47 -1.77
CA ILE A 327 -19.17 -17.66 -2.36
C ILE A 327 -19.59 -16.54 -1.39
N MET A 328 -19.65 -16.84 -0.09
CA MET A 328 -19.97 -15.86 0.95
C MET A 328 -18.93 -14.76 1.07
N ASP A 329 -17.63 -15.09 0.99
CA ASP A 329 -16.54 -14.11 0.98
C ASP A 329 -16.62 -13.17 -0.23
N ALA A 330 -16.87 -13.73 -1.43
CA ALA A 330 -17.07 -12.93 -2.64
C ALA A 330 -18.26 -11.98 -2.53
N TYR A 331 -19.38 -12.47 -1.99
CA TYR A 331 -20.60 -11.68 -1.81
C TYR A 331 -20.45 -10.56 -0.77
N GLU A 332 -19.86 -10.85 0.39
CA GLU A 332 -19.61 -9.84 1.43
C GLU A 332 -18.73 -8.70 0.88
N ASN A 333 -17.68 -9.03 0.13
CA ASN A 333 -16.80 -8.06 -0.50
C ASN A 333 -17.53 -7.19 -1.55
N LYS A 334 -18.44 -7.77 -2.32
CA LYS A 334 -19.28 -7.02 -3.27
C LYS A 334 -20.14 -5.98 -2.55
N ILE A 335 -20.89 -6.39 -1.53
CA ILE A 335 -21.76 -5.48 -0.76
C ILE A 335 -20.92 -4.36 -0.14
N ARG A 336 -19.78 -4.71 0.45
CA ARG A 336 -18.86 -3.75 1.08
C ARG A 336 -18.43 -2.65 0.11
N ARG A 337 -18.06 -2.99 -1.13
CA ARG A 337 -17.68 -2.05 -2.19
C ARG A 337 -18.85 -1.17 -2.63
N GLU A 338 -20.02 -1.77 -2.86
CA GLU A 338 -21.22 -1.02 -3.26
C GLU A 338 -21.63 -0.01 -2.17
N MET A 339 -21.62 -0.42 -0.90
CA MET A 339 -21.86 0.47 0.23
C MET A 339 -20.83 1.61 0.29
N ALA A 340 -19.53 1.32 0.08
CA ALA A 340 -18.47 2.33 0.11
C ALA A 340 -18.70 3.46 -0.91
N VAL A 341 -19.06 3.11 -2.15
CA VAL A 341 -19.36 4.09 -3.21
C VAL A 341 -20.55 4.97 -2.84
N ILE A 342 -21.63 4.35 -2.35
CA ILE A 342 -22.86 5.07 -1.97
C ILE A 342 -22.63 5.98 -0.77
N LEU A 343 -21.85 5.54 0.22
CA LEU A 343 -21.47 6.33 1.39
C LEU A 343 -20.78 7.64 0.99
N LEU A 344 -19.86 7.59 0.03
CA LEU A 344 -19.18 8.77 -0.50
C LEU A 344 -20.14 9.71 -1.24
N GLN A 345 -21.08 9.16 -2.02
CA GLN A 345 -22.12 9.95 -2.72
C GLN A 345 -23.04 10.68 -1.75
N ILE A 346 -23.52 10.00 -0.69
CA ILE A 346 -24.38 10.58 0.34
C ILE A 346 -23.71 11.78 1.00
N ARG A 347 -22.44 11.60 1.43
CA ARG A 347 -21.66 12.66 2.11
C ARG A 347 -21.34 13.84 1.21
N SER A 348 -21.28 13.61 -0.10
CA SER A 348 -21.11 14.64 -1.13
C SER A 348 -22.42 15.36 -1.48
N GLY A 349 -23.53 15.08 -0.77
CA GLY A 349 -24.80 15.78 -0.90
C GLY A 349 -25.80 15.13 -1.88
N GLN A 350 -25.54 13.92 -2.36
CA GLN A 350 -26.46 13.20 -3.24
C GLN A 350 -27.52 12.45 -2.42
N ALA A 351 -28.55 13.16 -1.93
CA ALA A 351 -29.60 12.57 -1.08
C ALA A 351 -30.34 11.37 -1.74
N ALA A 352 -30.38 11.29 -3.07
CA ALA A 352 -30.95 10.15 -3.79
C ALA A 352 -30.19 8.83 -3.55
N ALA A 353 -28.89 8.90 -3.22
CA ALA A 353 -28.05 7.73 -2.97
C ALA A 353 -28.47 6.97 -1.69
N VAL A 354 -29.19 7.62 -0.75
CA VAL A 354 -29.79 6.95 0.42
C VAL A 354 -30.79 5.87 -0.01
N GLN A 355 -31.55 6.11 -1.08
CA GLN A 355 -32.48 5.12 -1.64
C GLN A 355 -31.76 3.95 -2.29
N GLU A 356 -30.57 4.18 -2.86
CA GLU A 356 -29.74 3.10 -3.42
C GLU A 356 -29.19 2.19 -2.31
N LEU A 357 -28.81 2.76 -1.16
CA LEU A 357 -28.38 1.97 0.00
C LEU A 357 -29.52 1.08 0.53
N ASP A 358 -30.72 1.63 0.67
CA ASP A 358 -31.91 0.88 1.10
C ASP A 358 -32.25 -0.26 0.12
N LYS A 359 -32.06 -0.03 -1.19
CA LYS A 359 -32.20 -1.09 -2.21
C LYS A 359 -31.18 -2.20 -2.04
N ILE A 360 -29.93 -1.91 -1.65
CA ILE A 360 -28.94 -2.95 -1.36
C ILE A 360 -29.45 -3.84 -0.23
N PHE A 361 -29.92 -3.26 0.87
CA PHE A 361 -30.41 -4.03 2.01
C PHE A 361 -31.64 -4.88 1.64
N ALA A 362 -32.61 -4.30 0.95
CA ALA A 362 -33.77 -5.05 0.44
C ALA A 362 -33.37 -6.18 -0.52
N ASN A 363 -32.32 -5.97 -1.34
CA ASN A 363 -31.78 -7.01 -2.22
C ASN A 363 -31.14 -8.14 -1.43
N VAL A 364 -30.43 -7.87 -0.32
CA VAL A 364 -29.86 -8.89 0.56
C VAL A 364 -30.97 -9.75 1.18
N GLU A 365 -31.98 -9.10 1.76
CA GLU A 365 -33.10 -9.77 2.44
C GLU A 365 -33.91 -10.68 1.51
N THR A 366 -34.00 -10.34 0.23
CA THR A 366 -34.73 -11.12 -0.78
C THR A 366 -33.85 -12.07 -1.60
N SER A 367 -32.54 -12.09 -1.34
CA SER A 367 -31.59 -12.95 -2.05
C SER A 367 -31.41 -14.32 -1.41
N PRO A 368 -30.73 -15.27 -2.08
CA PRO A 368 -30.28 -16.52 -1.49
C PRO A 368 -29.30 -16.32 -0.31
N PHE A 369 -28.77 -15.11 -0.13
CA PHE A 369 -27.88 -14.71 0.96
C PHE A 369 -28.62 -14.11 2.17
N SER A 370 -29.96 -14.17 2.19
CA SER A 370 -30.71 -13.73 3.36
C SER A 370 -30.33 -14.56 4.59
N GLN A 371 -30.28 -13.93 5.77
CA GLN A 371 -29.96 -14.62 7.03
C GLN A 371 -30.84 -15.86 7.25
N GLN A 372 -32.13 -15.77 6.91
CA GLN A 372 -33.08 -16.86 7.06
C GLN A 372 -32.71 -18.05 6.16
N THR A 373 -32.40 -17.80 4.89
CA THR A 373 -32.01 -18.84 3.93
C THR A 373 -30.70 -19.51 4.34
N LEU A 374 -29.68 -18.71 4.68
CA LEU A 374 -28.36 -19.20 5.08
C LEU A 374 -28.43 -20.02 6.37
N SER A 375 -29.15 -19.53 7.39
CA SER A 375 -29.29 -20.24 8.66
C SER A 375 -29.99 -21.57 8.48
N LYS A 376 -31.07 -21.61 7.68
CA LYS A 376 -31.81 -22.84 7.41
C LYS A 376 -30.94 -23.89 6.71
N TRP A 377 -30.18 -23.48 5.69
CA TRP A 377 -29.27 -24.39 4.99
C TRP A 377 -28.17 -24.93 5.91
N LEU A 378 -27.58 -24.08 6.76
CA LEU A 378 -26.56 -24.50 7.71
C LEU A 378 -27.10 -25.42 8.82
N GLU A 379 -28.36 -25.23 9.24
CA GLU A 379 -29.05 -26.16 10.16
C GLU A 379 -29.24 -27.53 9.51
N ASP A 380 -29.73 -27.57 8.27
CA ASP A 380 -29.94 -28.84 7.56
C ASP A 380 -28.60 -29.58 7.34
N LYS A 381 -27.52 -28.86 7.01
CA LYS A 381 -26.17 -29.44 6.89
C LYS A 381 -25.61 -29.91 8.23
N GLN A 382 -25.86 -29.16 9.30
CA GLN A 382 -25.48 -29.58 10.64
C GLN A 382 -26.15 -30.91 11.01
N ASP A 383 -27.47 -31.03 10.81
CA ASP A 383 -28.20 -32.26 11.06
C ASP A 383 -27.64 -33.42 10.23
N GLU A 384 -27.39 -33.22 8.93
CA GLU A 384 -26.79 -34.25 8.05
C GLU A 384 -25.44 -34.75 8.58
N ILE A 385 -24.56 -33.82 8.98
CA ILE A 385 -23.23 -34.12 9.51
C ILE A 385 -23.31 -34.87 10.85
N GLU A 386 -24.20 -34.47 11.75
CA GLU A 386 -24.40 -35.13 13.05
C GLU A 386 -24.85 -36.59 12.88
N HIS A 387 -25.69 -36.87 11.88
CA HIS A 387 -26.09 -38.25 11.55
C HIS A 387 -24.91 -39.06 11.00
N LEU A 388 -24.07 -38.47 10.14
CA LEU A 388 -22.88 -39.13 9.60
C LEU A 388 -21.83 -39.40 10.68
N ASP A 389 -21.61 -38.48 11.61
CA ASP A 389 -20.71 -38.68 12.74
C ASP A 389 -21.19 -39.80 13.65
N SER A 390 -22.50 -39.88 13.91
CA SER A 390 -23.11 -40.99 14.68
C SER A 390 -22.92 -42.34 13.97
N LEU A 391 -23.13 -42.37 12.66
CA LEU A 391 -22.94 -43.56 11.82
C LEU A 391 -21.48 -44.04 11.84
N VAL A 392 -20.52 -43.15 11.59
CA VAL A 392 -19.08 -43.46 11.62
C VAL A 392 -18.68 -43.98 13.00
N ARG A 393 -19.18 -43.36 14.08
CA ARG A 393 -18.94 -43.81 15.45
C ARG A 393 -19.48 -45.23 15.69
N ASN A 394 -20.70 -45.53 15.25
CA ASN A 394 -21.30 -46.85 15.42
C ASN A 394 -20.56 -47.94 14.63
N ILE A 395 -20.11 -47.64 13.41
CA ILE A 395 -19.31 -48.55 12.59
C ILE A 395 -17.98 -48.86 13.29
N ASN A 396 -17.29 -47.82 13.78
CA ASN A 396 -16.00 -47.97 14.44
C ASN A 396 -16.09 -48.65 15.83
N GLN A 397 -17.22 -48.56 16.54
CA GLN A 397 -17.42 -49.21 17.83
C GLN A 397 -17.86 -50.68 17.75
N SER A 398 -18.48 -51.10 16.64
CA SER A 398 -19.12 -52.41 16.52
C SER A 398 -18.20 -53.54 16.02
N THR A 399 -16.93 -53.27 15.72
CA THR A 399 -16.01 -54.25 15.13
C THR A 399 -14.58 -54.16 15.65
N SER A 400 -13.92 -55.30 15.80
CA SER A 400 -12.48 -55.38 16.10
C SER A 400 -11.70 -54.72 14.96
N SER A 401 -10.85 -53.74 15.31
CA SER A 401 -10.09 -52.77 14.50
C SER A 401 -9.32 -53.26 13.24
N SER A 402 -9.35 -54.54 12.87
CA SER A 402 -8.56 -55.11 11.77
C SER A 402 -9.39 -55.55 10.54
N ALA A 403 -10.70 -55.29 10.48
CA ALA A 403 -11.59 -55.84 9.45
C ALA A 403 -12.40 -54.80 8.63
N ILE A 404 -12.27 -53.50 8.93
CA ILE A 404 -12.95 -52.45 8.17
C ILE A 404 -11.89 -51.61 7.45
N GLU A 405 -12.01 -51.58 6.14
CA GLU A 405 -11.14 -50.85 5.24
C GLU A 405 -12.00 -49.86 4.45
N TRP A 406 -11.81 -48.56 4.70
CA TRP A 406 -12.47 -47.48 3.97
C TRP A 406 -11.69 -47.22 2.68
N CYS A 407 -11.94 -48.03 1.65
CA CYS A 407 -11.20 -47.99 0.38
C CYS A 407 -12.16 -47.92 -0.81
N SER A 408 -11.64 -47.63 -2.00
CA SER A 408 -12.45 -47.83 -3.21
C SER A 408 -12.77 -49.32 -3.35
N VAL A 409 -14.00 -49.64 -3.78
CA VAL A 409 -14.41 -51.04 -4.02
C VAL A 409 -13.44 -51.73 -4.99
N ALA A 410 -12.83 -50.98 -5.91
CA ALA A 410 -11.85 -51.48 -6.87
C ALA A 410 -10.54 -51.98 -6.22
N GLU A 411 -10.10 -51.37 -5.11
CA GLU A 411 -8.89 -51.77 -4.39
C GLU A 411 -9.12 -53.08 -3.61
N VAL A 412 -10.26 -53.21 -2.92
CA VAL A 412 -10.59 -54.39 -2.10
C VAL A 412 -10.89 -55.63 -2.96
N VAL A 413 -11.46 -55.45 -4.15
CA VAL A 413 -11.80 -56.56 -5.07
C VAL A 413 -10.56 -57.21 -5.69
N ASN A 414 -9.41 -56.53 -5.72
CA ASN A 414 -8.15 -57.07 -6.26
C ASN A 414 -7.32 -57.88 -5.25
N THR A 415 -7.77 -58.00 -4.01
CA THR A 415 -7.09 -58.77 -2.96
C THR A 415 -7.40 -60.26 -3.10
N ALA A 416 -6.39 -61.08 -3.38
CA ALA A 416 -6.52 -62.49 -3.79
C ALA A 416 -7.09 -63.45 -2.72
N ASP A 417 -7.22 -63.02 -1.46
CA ASP A 417 -7.52 -63.90 -0.31
C ASP A 417 -8.94 -63.75 0.28
N LEU A 418 -9.81 -62.92 -0.30
CA LEU A 418 -11.17 -62.68 0.23
C LEU A 418 -12.24 -63.55 -0.49
N LYS A 419 -12.93 -64.41 0.27
CA LYS A 419 -13.99 -65.30 -0.26
C LYS A 419 -15.36 -64.61 -0.42
N TYR A 420 -15.67 -63.65 0.43
CA TYR A 420 -16.92 -62.87 0.41
C TYR A 420 -16.62 -61.44 0.84
N ILE A 421 -17.23 -60.45 0.16
CA ILE A 421 -17.14 -59.02 0.50
C ILE A 421 -18.55 -58.52 0.80
N LEU A 422 -18.75 -57.91 1.96
CA LEU A 422 -19.98 -57.20 2.31
C LEU A 422 -19.71 -55.70 2.19
N CYS A 423 -20.31 -55.05 1.19
CA CYS A 423 -20.14 -53.61 0.96
C CYS A 423 -21.36 -52.84 1.48
N LEU A 424 -21.11 -51.88 2.36
CA LEU A 424 -22.06 -50.84 2.73
C LEU A 424 -21.79 -49.61 1.88
N SER A 425 -22.64 -49.37 0.87
CA SER A 425 -22.56 -48.21 0.01
C SER A 425 -23.53 -47.14 0.49
N PHE A 426 -23.00 -45.95 0.79
CA PHE A 426 -23.79 -44.76 1.03
C PHE A 426 -24.01 -44.05 -0.30
N ARG A 427 -25.27 -43.80 -0.65
CA ARG A 427 -25.62 -42.90 -1.76
C ARG A 427 -26.00 -41.57 -1.16
N LEU A 428 -25.04 -40.67 -1.09
CA LEU A 428 -25.31 -39.25 -0.84
C LEU A 428 -25.72 -38.63 -2.17
N ASN A 429 -26.63 -37.66 -2.16
CA ASN A 429 -26.99 -36.94 -3.37
C ASN A 429 -25.76 -36.14 -3.84
N GLU A 430 -25.13 -36.58 -4.92
CA GLU A 430 -23.98 -35.93 -5.58
C GLU A 430 -24.40 -34.82 -6.58
N GLU A 431 -25.70 -34.51 -6.67
CA GLU A 431 -26.21 -33.44 -7.55
C GLU A 431 -25.77 -32.04 -7.08
N ASP A 432 -25.70 -31.08 -8.01
CA ASP A 432 -25.45 -29.65 -7.73
C ASP A 432 -26.32 -29.17 -6.56
N GLU A 433 -25.72 -28.95 -5.38
CA GLU A 433 -26.38 -28.46 -4.17
C GLU A 433 -27.24 -27.22 -4.50
N PRO A 434 -28.59 -27.32 -4.42
CA PRO A 434 -29.49 -26.31 -5.00
C PRO A 434 -29.26 -24.90 -4.45
N GLN A 435 -28.98 -24.78 -3.15
CA GLN A 435 -28.70 -23.52 -2.49
C GLN A 435 -27.41 -22.88 -3.02
N LEU A 436 -26.32 -23.65 -3.13
CA LEU A 436 -25.06 -23.14 -3.69
C LEU A 436 -25.21 -22.71 -5.14
N ARG A 437 -26.02 -23.47 -5.90
CA ARG A 437 -26.37 -23.11 -7.28
C ARG A 437 -27.17 -21.82 -7.35
N GLU A 438 -28.12 -21.60 -6.43
CA GLU A 438 -28.91 -20.38 -6.39
C GLU A 438 -28.08 -19.16 -5.99
N MET A 439 -27.24 -19.30 -4.96
CA MET A 439 -26.28 -18.28 -4.52
C MET A 439 -25.32 -17.88 -5.63
N SER A 440 -24.74 -18.87 -6.31
CA SER A 440 -23.87 -18.64 -7.48
C SER A 440 -24.67 -17.89 -8.56
N ASN A 441 -25.78 -18.44 -9.06
CA ASN A 441 -26.59 -17.77 -10.09
C ASN A 441 -27.03 -16.34 -9.74
N TYR A 442 -27.35 -16.06 -8.46
CA TYR A 442 -27.68 -14.70 -8.02
C TYR A 442 -26.47 -13.77 -8.16
N PHE A 443 -25.29 -14.25 -7.76
CA PHE A 443 -24.03 -13.54 -7.91
C PHE A 443 -23.73 -13.26 -9.39
N ASP A 444 -23.87 -14.26 -10.26
CA ASP A 444 -23.62 -14.22 -11.69
C ASP A 444 -24.54 -13.23 -12.44
N ARG A 445 -25.85 -13.25 -12.15
CA ARG A 445 -26.89 -12.49 -12.89
C ARG A 445 -26.89 -10.98 -12.65
N LYS A 446 -26.28 -10.51 -11.56
CA LYS A 446 -26.16 -9.08 -11.20
C LYS A 446 -24.73 -8.55 -11.35
N GLY A 447 -23.94 -9.14 -12.25
CA GLY A 447 -22.58 -8.72 -12.56
C GLY A 447 -21.54 -9.60 -11.88
N ALA A 448 -20.94 -10.42 -12.75
CA ALA A 448 -19.68 -11.16 -12.66
C ALA A 448 -19.67 -12.54 -11.99
N PHE A 449 -20.17 -13.51 -12.76
CA PHE A 449 -19.53 -14.81 -12.91
C PHE A 449 -19.64 -15.13 -14.39
N LEU A 450 -18.51 -15.12 -15.09
CA LEU A 450 -18.42 -15.94 -16.28
C LEU A 450 -18.47 -17.37 -15.77
N ARG A 451 -19.52 -18.10 -16.17
CA ARG A 451 -19.57 -19.55 -16.03
C ARG A 451 -18.26 -20.14 -16.54
N THR A 452 -17.50 -20.77 -15.66
CA THR A 452 -16.84 -22.01 -16.03
C THR A 452 -17.70 -23.15 -15.50
N GLU A 453 -18.12 -24.00 -16.42
CA GLU A 453 -18.81 -25.26 -16.11
C GLU A 453 -17.98 -26.08 -15.13
N ALA A 454 -18.67 -26.92 -14.35
CA ALA A 454 -18.09 -27.90 -13.47
C ALA A 454 -16.82 -28.55 -14.07
N GLN A 455 -15.66 -28.15 -13.57
CA GLN A 455 -14.47 -28.97 -13.61
C GLN A 455 -14.18 -29.36 -12.18
N LYS A 456 -14.08 -30.68 -11.96
CA LYS A 456 -13.28 -31.24 -10.86
C LYS A 456 -12.04 -30.36 -10.68
N PRO A 457 -11.54 -30.12 -9.45
CA PRO A 457 -10.34 -29.33 -9.24
C PRO A 457 -9.30 -29.79 -10.26
N VAL A 458 -9.02 -28.93 -11.24
CA VAL A 458 -8.00 -29.23 -12.25
C VAL A 458 -6.75 -29.37 -11.41
N SER A 459 -6.28 -30.61 -11.32
CA SER A 459 -5.06 -30.88 -10.60
C SER A 459 -3.99 -30.00 -11.25
N TRP A 460 -3.36 -29.12 -10.49
CA TRP A 460 -2.19 -28.34 -10.89
C TRP A 460 -0.96 -29.21 -11.15
N THR A 461 -1.14 -30.49 -11.49
CA THR A 461 -0.11 -31.54 -11.50
C THR A 461 0.99 -31.35 -12.53
N LYS A 462 1.01 -30.23 -13.28
CA LYS A 462 2.05 -29.92 -14.26
C LYS A 462 2.50 -28.46 -14.34
N ASN A 463 1.91 -27.51 -13.61
CA ASN A 463 2.31 -26.10 -13.69
C ASN A 463 3.18 -25.73 -12.50
N VAL A 464 4.38 -26.28 -12.49
CA VAL A 464 5.42 -25.92 -11.52
C VAL A 464 6.10 -24.65 -12.04
N PRO A 465 6.22 -23.56 -11.25
CA PRO A 465 7.03 -22.42 -11.63
C PRO A 465 8.48 -22.88 -11.76
N THR A 466 9.06 -22.73 -12.95
CA THR A 466 10.42 -23.17 -13.26
C THR A 466 11.32 -21.97 -13.54
N ALA A 467 12.61 -22.10 -13.23
CA ALA A 467 13.56 -21.06 -13.59
C ALA A 467 13.82 -21.06 -15.10
N ALA A 468 13.45 -19.97 -15.76
CA ALA A 468 13.89 -19.64 -17.12
C ALA A 468 15.35 -19.18 -17.15
N ALA A 469 15.78 -18.45 -16.11
CA ALA A 469 17.15 -18.00 -15.91
C ALA A 469 17.45 -17.83 -14.42
N VAL A 470 18.68 -18.15 -14.02
CA VAL A 470 19.15 -17.99 -12.64
C VAL A 470 20.46 -17.20 -12.65
N THR A 471 20.49 -16.11 -11.88
CA THR A 471 21.69 -15.30 -11.64
C THR A 471 22.04 -15.35 -10.14
N PRO A 472 23.13 -14.71 -9.70
CA PRO A 472 23.50 -14.67 -8.30
C PRO A 472 22.54 -13.89 -7.41
N SER A 473 21.72 -13.01 -8.00
CA SER A 473 20.80 -12.15 -7.25
C SER A 473 19.39 -12.13 -7.79
N SER A 474 19.08 -12.95 -8.79
CA SER A 474 17.72 -13.03 -9.32
C SER A 474 17.38 -14.40 -9.89
N ILE A 475 16.12 -14.77 -9.78
CA ILE A 475 15.54 -15.92 -10.47
C ILE A 475 14.42 -15.40 -11.38
N THR A 476 14.56 -15.66 -12.68
CA THR A 476 13.47 -15.46 -13.65
C THR A 476 12.65 -16.72 -13.68
N LEU A 477 11.44 -16.65 -13.12
CA LEU A 477 10.47 -17.73 -13.15
C LEU A 477 9.58 -17.62 -14.36
N GLN A 478 9.27 -18.76 -14.96
CA GLN A 478 8.24 -18.91 -15.99
C GLN A 478 7.33 -20.08 -15.63
N TRP A 479 6.07 -19.97 -16.04
CA TRP A 479 5.10 -21.04 -15.91
C TRP A 479 4.18 -21.04 -17.13
N SER A 480 3.88 -22.21 -17.66
CA SER A 480 2.88 -22.36 -18.72
C SER A 480 1.49 -22.53 -18.09
N ASN A 481 0.45 -22.25 -18.87
CA ASN A 481 -0.92 -22.66 -18.56
C ASN A 481 -1.40 -23.27 -19.87
N GLU A 482 -1.30 -24.60 -20.04
CA GLU A 482 -1.74 -25.26 -21.28
C GLU A 482 -3.26 -25.42 -21.35
N GLU A 483 -3.99 -25.16 -20.26
CA GLU A 483 -5.46 -25.21 -20.24
C GLU A 483 -6.05 -23.81 -20.01
N ARG A 484 -7.08 -23.49 -20.80
CA ARG A 484 -7.68 -22.16 -21.04
C ARG A 484 -7.97 -21.35 -19.77
N GLY A 485 -7.70 -20.04 -19.84
CA GLY A 485 -8.15 -19.05 -18.83
C GLY A 485 -7.25 -17.82 -18.69
N SER A 486 -6.66 -17.29 -19.77
CA SER A 486 -5.88 -16.03 -19.71
C SER A 486 -6.73 -14.77 -19.92
N GLU A 487 -8.06 -14.91 -20.03
CA GLU A 487 -8.99 -13.77 -20.10
C GLU A 487 -9.40 -13.38 -18.69
N GLY A 488 -9.01 -12.17 -18.23
CA GLY A 488 -9.41 -11.62 -16.92
C GLY A 488 -8.34 -11.63 -15.83
N VAL A 489 -7.22 -12.34 -16.03
CA VAL A 489 -6.06 -12.23 -15.13
C VAL A 489 -5.44 -10.85 -15.32
N GLU A 490 -5.37 -10.07 -14.24
CA GLU A 490 -4.72 -8.76 -14.22
C GLU A 490 -3.23 -8.90 -13.91
N LYS A 491 -2.89 -9.79 -12.97
CA LYS A 491 -1.52 -10.06 -12.52
C LYS A 491 -1.40 -11.43 -11.86
N TYR A 492 -0.21 -11.83 -11.45
CA TYR A 492 0.06 -13.05 -10.68
C TYR A 492 0.73 -12.68 -9.37
N GLN A 493 0.38 -13.35 -8.28
CA GLN A 493 1.11 -13.30 -7.01
C GLN A 493 2.10 -14.46 -6.95
N ILE A 494 3.35 -14.16 -6.63
CA ILE A 494 4.41 -15.15 -6.43
C ILE A 494 4.78 -15.17 -4.96
N PHE A 495 4.83 -16.37 -4.39
CA PHE A 495 5.31 -16.61 -3.05
C PHE A 495 6.60 -17.42 -3.12
N TYR A 496 7.55 -17.11 -2.24
CA TYR A 496 8.80 -17.83 -2.16
C TYR A 496 9.25 -18.08 -0.72
N GLN A 497 9.91 -19.21 -0.51
CA GLN A 497 10.46 -19.64 0.76
C GLN A 497 11.97 -19.84 0.63
N ILE A 498 12.72 -19.38 1.63
CA ILE A 498 14.18 -19.52 1.69
C ILE A 498 14.54 -20.83 2.42
N GLN A 499 15.56 -21.54 1.94
CA GLN A 499 16.00 -22.79 2.56
C GLN A 499 16.48 -22.54 3.99
N GLY A 500 15.78 -23.14 4.96
CA GLY A 500 16.06 -22.98 6.40
C GLY A 500 15.18 -21.97 7.13
N THR A 501 14.21 -21.33 6.46
CA THR A 501 13.19 -20.45 7.08
C THR A 501 11.78 -21.01 6.88
N ASP A 502 10.90 -20.86 7.86
CA ASP A 502 9.48 -21.27 7.75
C ASP A 502 8.56 -20.16 7.21
N GLU A 503 9.10 -18.98 6.91
CA GLU A 503 8.36 -17.82 6.42
C GLU A 503 8.31 -17.79 4.88
N TRP A 504 7.11 -17.53 4.35
CA TRP A 504 6.86 -17.31 2.92
C TRP A 504 6.76 -15.81 2.63
N GLN A 505 7.48 -15.35 1.61
CA GLN A 505 7.48 -13.96 1.17
C GLN A 505 6.72 -13.83 -0.15
N GLY A 506 5.96 -12.75 -0.33
CA GLY A 506 5.07 -12.56 -1.47
C GLY A 506 5.41 -11.33 -2.32
N CYS A 507 5.34 -11.45 -3.64
CA CYS A 507 5.38 -10.35 -4.60
C CYS A 507 4.33 -10.55 -5.70
N SER A 508 4.20 -9.60 -6.64
CA SER A 508 3.25 -9.72 -7.75
C SER A 508 3.87 -9.28 -9.07
N THR A 509 3.42 -9.89 -10.18
CA THR A 509 3.71 -9.36 -11.52
C THR A 509 2.96 -8.05 -11.73
N ILE A 510 3.45 -7.26 -12.68
CA ILE A 510 2.86 -5.95 -13.04
C ILE A 510 1.62 -6.13 -13.91
N ASP A 511 1.57 -7.23 -14.66
CA ASP A 511 0.51 -7.58 -15.58
C ASP A 511 0.32 -9.10 -15.66
N SER A 512 -0.53 -9.53 -16.59
CA SER A 512 -0.88 -10.92 -16.83
C SER A 512 0.18 -11.75 -17.54
N ARG A 513 1.42 -11.26 -17.68
CA ARG A 513 2.51 -12.07 -18.24
C ARG A 513 2.90 -13.19 -17.27
N LYS A 514 3.06 -14.40 -17.80
CA LYS A 514 3.42 -15.63 -17.05
C LYS A 514 4.93 -15.77 -16.83
N ILE A 515 5.59 -14.65 -16.59
CA ILE A 515 7.01 -14.57 -16.30
C ILE A 515 7.20 -13.56 -15.17
N ALA A 516 7.96 -13.93 -14.16
CA ALA A 516 8.30 -13.05 -13.04
C ALA A 516 9.80 -13.06 -12.84
N ILE A 517 10.36 -11.89 -12.56
CA ILE A 517 11.77 -11.77 -12.20
C ILE A 517 11.83 -11.37 -10.75
N LEU A 518 12.22 -12.32 -9.89
CA LEU A 518 12.52 -12.02 -8.49
C LEU A 518 13.97 -11.60 -8.41
N GLY A 519 14.19 -10.30 -8.20
CA GLY A 519 15.51 -9.74 -7.91
C GLY A 519 15.80 -9.72 -6.42
N ASN A 520 17.02 -9.33 -6.07
CA ASN A 520 17.50 -9.08 -4.70
C ASN A 520 17.59 -10.33 -3.84
N LEU A 521 17.65 -11.50 -4.48
CA LEU A 521 17.78 -12.77 -3.78
C LEU A 521 19.24 -12.94 -3.29
N PRO A 522 19.48 -13.42 -2.07
CA PRO A 522 20.84 -13.76 -1.65
C PRO A 522 21.46 -14.85 -2.55
N PRO A 523 22.76 -14.77 -2.85
CA PRO A 523 23.48 -15.71 -3.72
C PRO A 523 23.70 -17.06 -3.03
N ALA A 524 23.92 -18.11 -3.82
CA ALA A 524 24.09 -19.49 -3.34
C ALA A 524 22.97 -19.94 -2.36
N THR A 525 21.79 -19.34 -2.48
CA THR A 525 20.67 -19.57 -1.56
C THR A 525 19.58 -20.28 -2.33
N SER A 526 19.01 -21.32 -1.75
CA SER A 526 17.94 -22.09 -2.40
C SER A 526 16.58 -21.54 -2.02
N PHE A 527 15.71 -21.46 -3.02
CA PHE A 527 14.34 -20.97 -2.89
C PHE A 527 13.35 -21.99 -3.44
N GLN A 528 12.17 -22.06 -2.83
CA GLN A 528 11.00 -22.70 -3.42
C GLN A 528 9.95 -21.66 -3.73
N PHE A 529 9.17 -21.88 -4.80
CA PHE A 529 8.22 -20.91 -5.31
C PHE A 529 6.83 -21.51 -5.48
N ALA A 530 5.81 -20.71 -5.21
CA ALA A 530 4.41 -20.99 -5.54
C ALA A 530 3.79 -19.75 -6.19
N VAL A 531 2.93 -19.93 -7.18
CA VAL A 531 2.32 -18.81 -7.94
C VAL A 531 0.81 -18.96 -7.94
N GLN A 532 0.06 -17.86 -7.84
CA GLN A 532 -1.38 -17.81 -8.06
C GLN A 532 -1.74 -16.65 -9.00
N SER A 533 -2.78 -16.79 -9.82
CA SER A 533 -3.30 -15.67 -10.61
C SER A 533 -4.15 -14.74 -9.76
N VAL A 534 -4.18 -13.48 -10.17
CA VAL A 534 -5.00 -12.42 -9.58
C VAL A 534 -5.86 -11.82 -10.69
N ASP A 535 -7.15 -11.89 -10.45
CA ASP A 535 -8.23 -11.43 -11.30
C ASP A 535 -8.86 -10.19 -10.64
N GLU A 536 -9.69 -9.43 -11.38
CA GLU A 536 -10.45 -8.27 -10.84
C GLU A 536 -11.33 -8.63 -9.61
N ILE A 537 -11.56 -9.93 -9.38
CA ILE A 537 -12.61 -10.48 -8.53
C ILE A 537 -12.11 -11.57 -7.55
N CYS A 538 -11.00 -12.26 -7.82
CA CYS A 538 -10.51 -13.37 -6.99
C CYS A 538 -9.00 -13.66 -7.14
N LEU A 539 -8.48 -14.51 -6.26
CA LEU A 539 -7.15 -15.13 -6.34
C LEU A 539 -7.33 -16.62 -6.69
N SER A 540 -6.54 -17.17 -7.60
CA SER A 540 -6.57 -18.61 -7.87
C SER A 540 -6.00 -19.43 -6.71
N ALA A 541 -6.18 -20.76 -6.76
CA ALA A 541 -5.34 -21.66 -5.96
C ALA A 541 -3.85 -21.49 -6.32
N PHE A 542 -2.98 -21.77 -5.35
CA PHE A 542 -1.53 -21.80 -5.56
C PHE A 542 -1.12 -22.95 -6.49
N SER A 543 -0.08 -22.69 -7.28
CA SER A 543 0.64 -23.72 -8.01
C SER A 543 1.25 -24.76 -7.08
N GLU A 544 1.64 -25.91 -7.64
CA GLU A 544 2.57 -26.79 -6.93
C GLU A 544 3.86 -26.03 -6.62
N ILE A 545 4.46 -26.36 -5.48
CA ILE A 545 5.70 -25.75 -5.01
C ILE A 545 6.83 -26.22 -5.93
N SER A 546 7.66 -25.29 -6.40
CA SER A 546 8.82 -25.62 -7.21
C SER A 546 9.81 -26.53 -6.50
N GLU A 547 10.64 -27.23 -7.27
CA GLU A 547 11.90 -27.73 -6.72
C GLU A 547 12.72 -26.57 -6.12
N TRP A 548 13.69 -26.90 -5.27
CA TRP A 548 14.63 -25.92 -4.76
C TRP A 548 15.46 -25.36 -5.92
N ILE A 549 15.28 -24.07 -6.19
CA ILE A 549 16.05 -23.32 -7.19
C ILE A 549 17.10 -22.51 -6.44
N THR A 550 18.36 -22.87 -6.58
CA THR A 550 19.48 -22.18 -5.94
C THR A 550 19.98 -21.05 -6.83
N THR A 551 19.97 -19.81 -6.31
CA THR A 551 20.65 -18.70 -6.96
C THR A 551 22.10 -19.06 -7.19
N ALA A 552 22.67 -18.61 -8.31
CA ALA A 552 24.07 -18.92 -8.60
C ALA A 552 24.95 -18.40 -7.44
N PRO A 553 26.04 -19.09 -7.06
CA PRO A 553 27.02 -18.49 -6.17
C PRO A 553 27.52 -17.20 -6.80
N VAL A 554 27.83 -16.18 -5.96
CA VAL A 554 28.43 -14.94 -6.46
C VAL A 554 29.66 -15.33 -7.27
N PRO A 555 29.70 -15.06 -8.58
CA PRO A 555 30.93 -15.18 -9.32
C PRO A 555 31.85 -14.15 -8.68
N GLU A 556 33.02 -14.61 -8.25
CA GLU A 556 34.15 -13.78 -7.86
C GLU A 556 34.10 -12.42 -8.59
N LEU A 557 33.93 -11.30 -7.85
CA LEU A 557 33.53 -9.94 -8.32
C LEU A 557 33.34 -9.84 -9.85
N SER A 558 32.13 -9.50 -10.34
CA SER A 558 31.87 -9.45 -11.78
C SER A 558 32.99 -8.73 -12.54
N SER A 559 33.32 -9.18 -13.75
CA SER A 559 34.39 -8.55 -14.55
C SER A 559 34.15 -7.03 -14.72
N GLN A 560 32.88 -6.62 -14.79
CA GLN A 560 32.43 -5.22 -14.74
C GLN A 560 32.88 -4.54 -13.44
N VAL A 561 32.54 -5.09 -12.27
CA VAL A 561 32.93 -4.50 -10.96
C VAL A 561 34.44 -4.60 -10.71
N LYS A 562 35.13 -5.67 -11.09
CA LYS A 562 36.61 -5.75 -11.02
C LYS A 562 37.28 -4.67 -11.87
N THR A 563 36.81 -4.48 -13.10
CA THR A 563 37.31 -3.43 -14.01
C THR A 563 37.04 -2.06 -13.43
N LEU A 564 35.85 -1.85 -12.89
CA LEU A 564 35.46 -0.61 -12.25
C LEU A 564 36.29 -0.30 -10.99
N LEU A 565 36.47 -1.28 -10.10
CA LEU A 565 37.31 -1.13 -8.91
C LEU A 565 38.76 -0.85 -9.32
N LYS A 566 39.23 -1.40 -10.45
CA LYS A 566 40.54 -1.05 -11.02
C LYS A 566 40.57 0.40 -11.54
N LYS A 567 39.52 0.86 -12.23
CA LYS A 567 39.37 2.26 -12.70
C LYS A 567 39.36 3.23 -11.52
N LEU A 568 38.51 3.00 -10.53
CA LEU A 568 38.44 3.75 -9.28
C LEU A 568 39.80 3.80 -8.57
N LYS A 569 40.49 2.65 -8.42
CA LYS A 569 41.85 2.59 -7.84
C LYS A 569 42.89 3.33 -8.67
N SER A 570 42.75 3.38 -9.99
CA SER A 570 43.64 4.13 -10.88
C SER A 570 43.31 5.62 -10.98
N ASN A 571 42.15 6.05 -10.46
CA ASN A 571 41.60 7.40 -10.56
C ASN A 571 41.50 7.94 -12.00
N LYS A 572 41.29 7.05 -12.98
CA LYS A 572 41.06 7.40 -14.39
C LYS A 572 39.58 7.17 -14.73
N GLY A 573 38.90 8.22 -15.18
CA GLY A 573 37.47 8.20 -15.56
C GLY A 573 37.21 7.50 -16.90
N ASP A 574 35.96 7.50 -17.35
CA ASP A 574 35.53 6.81 -18.59
C ASP A 574 35.87 7.56 -19.89
N ASP A 575 36.06 8.89 -19.84
CA ASP A 575 36.47 9.70 -21.00
C ASP A 575 37.98 9.98 -20.98
N ASP A 576 38.72 9.32 -21.88
CA ASP A 576 40.18 9.49 -22.07
C ASP A 576 40.57 10.84 -22.74
N LYS A 577 39.61 11.75 -22.96
CA LYS A 577 39.79 13.01 -23.71
C LYS A 577 39.86 14.27 -22.85
N ASP A 578 39.35 14.24 -21.62
CA ASP A 578 39.46 15.36 -20.66
C ASP A 578 39.71 14.79 -19.25
N ASP A 579 40.98 14.87 -18.83
CA ASP A 579 41.48 14.37 -17.52
C ASP A 579 40.83 15.07 -16.31
N ASP A 580 40.04 16.13 -16.54
CA ASP A 580 39.44 17.00 -15.51
C ASP A 580 38.02 16.59 -15.06
N GLU A 581 37.30 15.73 -15.79
CA GLU A 581 35.91 15.42 -15.45
C GLU A 581 35.72 14.24 -14.49
N ARG A 582 36.72 13.36 -14.31
CA ARG A 582 36.69 12.20 -13.38
C ARG A 582 35.29 11.55 -13.27
N ARG A 583 34.68 11.32 -14.42
CA ARG A 583 33.34 10.77 -14.58
C ARG A 583 33.41 9.25 -14.49
N PHE A 584 32.56 8.66 -13.66
CA PHE A 584 32.45 7.21 -13.54
C PHE A 584 31.01 6.80 -13.82
N VAL A 585 30.83 6.03 -14.89
CA VAL A 585 29.56 5.41 -15.23
C VAL A 585 29.63 3.93 -14.83
N PHE A 586 28.80 3.56 -13.88
CA PHE A 586 28.69 2.19 -13.41
C PHE A 586 27.68 1.44 -14.27
N ASP A 587 28.09 0.95 -15.44
CA ASP A 587 27.27 0.07 -16.27
C ASP A 587 27.41 -1.38 -15.78
N ILE A 588 26.46 -1.77 -14.92
CA ILE A 588 26.49 -3.03 -14.19
C ILE A 588 25.18 -3.75 -14.47
N ASP A 589 25.25 -4.97 -15.00
CA ASP A 589 24.03 -5.72 -15.30
C ASP A 589 23.25 -6.08 -14.02
N TYR A 590 23.96 -6.54 -12.99
CA TYR A 590 23.39 -6.92 -11.70
C TYR A 590 24.29 -6.42 -10.57
N LEU A 591 23.76 -5.57 -9.66
CA LEU A 591 24.55 -5.03 -8.56
C LEU A 591 24.14 -5.64 -7.21
N THR A 592 24.95 -6.61 -6.75
CA THR A 592 24.76 -7.25 -5.45
C THR A 592 25.12 -6.30 -4.29
N LEU A 593 24.62 -6.57 -3.08
CA LEU A 593 24.97 -5.79 -1.89
C LEU A 593 26.48 -5.82 -1.57
N ALA A 594 27.12 -6.96 -1.83
CA ALA A 594 28.57 -7.12 -1.65
C ALA A 594 29.36 -6.27 -2.63
N GLU A 595 28.95 -6.21 -3.91
CA GLU A 595 29.56 -5.35 -4.92
C GLU A 595 29.27 -3.87 -4.62
N ALA A 596 28.05 -3.51 -4.21
CA ALA A 596 27.71 -2.16 -3.77
C ALA A 596 28.59 -1.72 -2.59
N SER A 597 28.81 -2.60 -1.61
CA SER A 597 29.71 -2.34 -0.48
C SER A 597 31.16 -2.21 -0.93
N ALA A 598 31.63 -3.05 -1.86
CA ALA A 598 32.99 -2.95 -2.42
C ALA A 598 33.20 -1.64 -3.20
N ILE A 599 32.19 -1.19 -3.95
CA ILE A 599 32.17 0.11 -4.62
C ILE A 599 32.23 1.23 -3.58
N CYS A 600 31.39 1.20 -2.54
CA CYS A 600 31.42 2.19 -1.46
C CYS A 600 32.78 2.28 -0.76
N GLU A 601 33.42 1.15 -0.46
CA GLU A 601 34.78 1.13 0.10
C GLU A 601 35.83 1.70 -0.86
N ALA A 602 35.72 1.39 -2.16
CA ALA A 602 36.59 1.93 -3.19
C ALA A 602 36.37 3.43 -3.45
N LEU A 603 35.19 3.96 -3.14
CA LEU A 603 34.87 5.38 -3.27
C LEU A 603 35.45 6.24 -2.13
N LYS A 604 35.77 5.64 -0.97
CA LYS A 604 36.36 6.37 0.17
C LYS A 604 37.70 7.06 -0.16
N PRO A 605 38.69 6.41 -0.81
CA PRO A 605 39.97 7.06 -1.13
C PRO A 605 39.93 7.92 -2.41
N VAL A 606 38.91 7.77 -3.26
CA VAL A 606 38.82 8.40 -4.59
C VAL A 606 38.01 9.71 -4.51
N SER A 607 38.14 10.58 -5.49
CA SER A 607 37.35 11.83 -5.62
C SER A 607 36.76 11.91 -7.03
N PRO A 608 35.74 11.09 -7.33
CA PRO A 608 35.05 11.18 -8.61
C PRO A 608 34.23 12.48 -8.63
N LYS A 609 34.36 13.28 -9.68
CA LYS A 609 33.58 14.52 -9.80
C LYS A 609 32.12 14.18 -10.08
N TYR A 610 31.90 13.21 -10.96
CA TYR A 610 30.57 12.75 -11.33
C TYR A 610 30.46 11.22 -11.30
N MET A 611 29.30 10.74 -10.87
CA MET A 611 29.01 9.33 -10.67
C MET A 611 27.62 8.99 -11.20
N ALA A 612 27.52 8.19 -12.25
CA ALA A 612 26.23 7.66 -12.72
C ALA A 612 26.13 6.17 -12.43
N ILE A 613 25.00 5.74 -11.87
CA ILE A 613 24.67 4.34 -11.63
C ILE A 613 23.69 3.90 -12.70
N THR A 614 24.16 3.05 -13.60
CA THR A 614 23.39 2.41 -14.66
C THR A 614 23.29 0.93 -14.39
N CYS A 615 22.17 0.49 -13.81
CA CYS A 615 22.01 -0.90 -13.45
C CYS A 615 20.75 -1.50 -14.03
N LYS A 616 20.86 -2.66 -14.71
CA LYS A 616 19.67 -3.37 -15.20
C LYS A 616 18.88 -3.97 -14.03
N TYR A 617 19.57 -4.42 -12.99
CA TYR A 617 18.97 -4.97 -11.78
C TYR A 617 19.75 -4.57 -10.52
N ILE A 618 19.17 -3.69 -9.73
CA ILE A 618 19.72 -3.25 -8.45
C ILE A 618 18.71 -3.50 -7.34
N SER A 619 19.19 -4.00 -6.20
CA SER A 619 18.34 -4.13 -5.01
C SER A 619 18.12 -2.82 -4.31
N MET A 620 16.98 -2.67 -3.63
CA MET A 620 16.75 -1.49 -2.78
C MET A 620 17.83 -1.37 -1.73
N GLU A 621 18.26 -2.48 -1.11
CA GLU A 621 19.35 -2.47 -0.12
C GLU A 621 20.71 -2.05 -0.74
N SER A 622 21.03 -2.52 -1.95
CA SER A 622 22.24 -2.11 -2.70
C SER A 622 22.19 -0.62 -3.04
N LEU A 623 21.03 -0.12 -3.48
CA LEU A 623 20.84 1.27 -3.84
C LEU A 623 20.91 2.18 -2.61
N GLU A 624 20.20 1.82 -1.54
CA GLU A 624 20.25 2.49 -0.25
C GLU A 624 21.68 2.54 0.28
N ARG A 625 22.44 1.45 0.16
CA ARG A 625 23.85 1.42 0.57
C ARG A 625 24.70 2.44 -0.18
N ILE A 626 24.51 2.58 -1.49
CA ILE A 626 25.25 3.54 -2.30
C ILE A 626 24.83 4.97 -1.97
N VAL A 627 23.53 5.23 -1.84
CA VAL A 627 23.00 6.55 -1.48
C VAL A 627 23.40 6.96 -0.06
N ASP A 628 23.39 6.04 0.89
CA ASP A 628 23.83 6.29 2.27
C ASP A 628 25.32 6.63 2.33
N SER A 629 26.13 6.06 1.43
CA SER A 629 27.55 6.41 1.32
C SER A 629 27.77 7.91 1.02
N LEU A 630 26.82 8.57 0.34
CA LEU A 630 26.89 10.01 0.04
C LEU A 630 26.84 10.85 1.30
N LYS A 631 26.23 10.39 2.40
CA LYS A 631 26.24 11.15 3.68
C LYS A 631 27.66 11.35 4.21
N THR A 632 28.57 10.44 3.88
CA THR A 632 29.97 10.48 4.32
C THR A 632 30.93 10.90 3.21
N ASN A 633 30.53 10.76 1.93
CA ASN A 633 31.37 11.08 0.79
C ASN A 633 31.18 12.53 0.31
N MET A 634 32.03 13.42 0.84
CA MET A 634 32.04 14.85 0.51
C MET A 634 32.89 15.20 -0.73
N ARG A 635 33.14 14.23 -1.62
CA ARG A 635 33.99 14.42 -2.81
C ARG A 635 33.24 14.25 -4.13
N VAL A 636 32.05 13.64 -4.10
CA VAL A 636 31.17 13.52 -5.26
C VAL A 636 30.47 14.85 -5.47
N GLU A 637 30.58 15.41 -6.67
CA GLU A 637 29.91 16.66 -7.08
C GLU A 637 28.67 16.39 -7.95
N GLY A 638 28.56 15.22 -8.57
CA GLY A 638 27.38 14.85 -9.35
C GLY A 638 26.98 13.40 -9.16
N ILE A 639 25.68 13.15 -9.04
CA ILE A 639 25.10 11.80 -8.99
C ILE A 639 23.98 11.63 -10.01
N GLY A 640 24.04 10.51 -10.74
CA GLY A 640 23.03 10.10 -11.70
C GLY A 640 22.49 8.70 -11.43
N PHE A 641 21.18 8.53 -11.67
CA PHE A 641 20.49 7.24 -11.70
C PHE A 641 19.85 7.11 -13.07
N GLY A 642 20.26 6.12 -13.88
CA GLY A 642 19.71 5.99 -15.23
C GLY A 642 20.72 5.83 -16.36
N LYS A 643 20.31 5.19 -17.47
CA LYS A 643 21.11 5.09 -18.71
C LYS A 643 21.27 6.46 -19.36
N GLU A 644 22.49 6.82 -19.72
CA GLU A 644 22.82 8.16 -20.24
C GLU A 644 22.64 8.33 -21.75
N HIS A 645 22.40 7.27 -22.54
CA HIS A 645 22.37 7.37 -24.02
C HIS A 645 21.13 6.70 -24.64
N TYR A 646 20.50 7.46 -25.56
CA TYR A 646 19.46 7.01 -26.48
C TYR A 646 20.04 6.00 -27.48
N GLY A 647 19.45 4.81 -27.59
CA GLY A 647 19.90 3.81 -28.56
C GLY A 647 19.01 2.59 -28.72
N ASP A 648 18.61 1.92 -27.64
CA ASP A 648 17.97 0.59 -27.75
C ASP A 648 16.57 0.58 -27.11
N GLU A 649 15.55 0.43 -27.95
CA GLU A 649 14.12 0.33 -27.60
C GLU A 649 13.73 -0.98 -26.86
N GLU A 650 14.71 -1.78 -26.40
CA GLU A 650 14.44 -3.16 -25.95
C GLU A 650 14.26 -3.33 -24.43
N ASP A 651 14.57 -2.34 -23.59
CA ASP A 651 14.42 -2.45 -22.13
C ASP A 651 13.72 -1.23 -21.48
N ASN A 652 12.40 -1.28 -21.40
CA ASN A 652 11.53 -0.25 -20.79
C ASN A 652 11.46 -0.32 -19.25
N ARG A 653 12.44 -0.95 -18.59
CA ARG A 653 12.41 -1.12 -17.13
C ARG A 653 12.90 0.13 -16.42
N LEU A 654 12.11 0.55 -15.44
CA LEU A 654 12.44 1.70 -14.60
C LEU A 654 13.49 1.31 -13.56
N ILE A 655 14.52 2.14 -13.44
CA ILE A 655 15.52 1.99 -12.39
C ILE A 655 14.91 2.44 -11.06
N PRO A 656 14.92 1.62 -10.00
CA PRO A 656 14.42 2.01 -8.69
C PRO A 656 15.16 3.23 -8.15
N VAL A 657 14.47 4.11 -7.42
CA VAL A 657 15.07 5.25 -6.72
C VAL A 657 14.58 5.24 -5.26
N CYS A 658 15.49 5.44 -4.31
CA CYS A 658 15.17 5.59 -2.90
C CYS A 658 15.05 7.10 -2.55
N GLY A 659 13.95 7.75 -2.94
CA GLY A 659 13.78 9.20 -2.86
C GLY A 659 13.99 9.76 -1.45
N ARG A 660 13.46 9.08 -0.43
CA ARG A 660 13.67 9.45 0.98
C ARG A 660 15.13 9.37 1.42
N ASN A 661 15.84 8.28 1.09
CA ASN A 661 17.26 8.13 1.45
C ASN A 661 18.13 9.16 0.73
N LEU A 662 17.78 9.52 -0.51
CA LEU A 662 18.47 10.56 -1.25
C LEU A 662 18.24 11.94 -0.63
N ALA A 663 17.00 12.26 -0.24
CA ALA A 663 16.72 13.49 0.52
C ALA A 663 17.50 13.52 1.84
N ASP A 664 17.51 12.42 2.60
CA ASP A 664 18.31 12.31 3.84
C ASP A 664 19.82 12.44 3.60
N ALA A 665 20.31 12.01 2.43
CA ALA A 665 21.71 12.21 2.04
C ALA A 665 21.99 13.67 1.71
N LEU A 666 21.13 14.31 0.91
CA LEU A 666 21.23 15.73 0.54
C LEU A 666 21.07 16.68 1.72
N LYS A 667 20.44 16.22 2.81
CA LYS A 667 20.39 16.94 4.09
C LYS A 667 21.77 17.22 4.69
N VAL A 668 22.71 16.30 4.49
CA VAL A 668 24.05 16.35 5.09
C VAL A 668 25.10 16.68 4.03
N ASN A 669 24.95 16.13 2.83
CA ASN A 669 25.89 16.30 1.73
C ASN A 669 25.57 17.56 0.92
N LYS A 670 26.37 18.61 1.16
CA LYS A 670 26.27 19.91 0.47
C LYS A 670 27.14 20.03 -0.79
N ARG A 671 27.78 18.95 -1.23
CA ARG A 671 28.73 18.97 -2.36
C ARG A 671 28.09 18.57 -3.68
N ILE A 672 26.88 18.02 -3.67
CA ILE A 672 26.18 17.62 -4.88
C ILE A 672 25.71 18.89 -5.63
N GLU A 673 26.33 19.12 -6.78
CA GLU A 673 26.05 20.18 -7.75
C GLU A 673 25.23 19.67 -8.94
N TYR A 674 25.26 18.37 -9.26
CA TYR A 674 24.55 17.81 -10.42
C TYR A 674 23.69 16.60 -10.04
N LEU A 675 22.42 16.62 -10.44
CA LEU A 675 21.47 15.51 -10.25
C LEU A 675 20.90 15.05 -11.59
N LEU A 676 21.06 13.75 -11.88
CA LEU A 676 20.51 13.11 -13.08
C LEU A 676 19.53 12.00 -12.70
N PHE A 677 18.33 12.04 -13.29
CA PHE A 677 17.32 10.98 -13.21
C PHE A 677 16.86 10.58 -14.61
N THR A 678 17.33 9.44 -15.11
CA THR A 678 16.95 8.94 -16.44
C THR A 678 16.27 7.57 -16.37
N ASN A 679 15.06 7.46 -16.91
CA ASN A 679 14.28 6.22 -16.95
C ASN A 679 14.14 5.56 -15.57
N THR A 680 13.79 6.37 -14.57
CA THR A 680 13.70 5.94 -13.17
C THR A 680 12.25 5.74 -12.71
N GLY A 681 12.08 4.95 -11.66
CA GLY A 681 10.80 4.76 -10.95
C GLY A 681 10.48 5.89 -9.97
N LEU A 682 11.05 7.09 -10.18
CA LEU A 682 10.85 8.25 -9.32
C LEU A 682 9.39 8.70 -9.35
N THR A 683 8.73 8.71 -8.19
CA THR A 683 7.34 9.15 -8.03
C THR A 683 7.24 10.64 -7.70
N ASP A 684 6.03 11.22 -7.77
CA ASP A 684 5.80 12.61 -7.35
C ASP A 684 6.16 12.86 -5.88
N ASP A 685 5.92 11.88 -5.00
CA ASP A 685 6.24 11.99 -3.57
C ASP A 685 7.76 11.94 -3.34
N ASP A 686 8.48 11.07 -4.07
CA ASP A 686 9.94 11.04 -4.02
C ASP A 686 10.55 12.37 -4.49
N PHE A 687 10.03 12.90 -5.60
CA PHE A 687 10.50 14.17 -6.16
C PHE A 687 10.18 15.35 -5.23
N GLN A 688 9.02 15.35 -4.56
CA GLN A 688 8.69 16.33 -3.53
C GLN A 688 9.72 16.31 -2.40
N LEU A 689 10.06 15.14 -1.85
CA LEU A 689 11.03 15.03 -0.76
C LEU A 689 12.40 15.57 -1.15
N ILE A 690 12.88 15.23 -2.35
CA ILE A 690 14.17 15.69 -2.87
C ILE A 690 14.15 17.21 -3.07
N THR A 691 13.12 17.75 -3.74
CA THR A 691 13.02 19.19 -4.01
C THR A 691 12.83 20.00 -2.73
N ASP A 692 12.07 19.51 -1.75
CA ASP A 692 11.92 20.17 -0.45
C ASP A 692 13.22 20.30 0.33
N GLU A 693 14.09 19.30 0.23
CA GLU A 693 15.40 19.36 0.88
C GLU A 693 16.36 20.30 0.13
N LEU A 694 16.38 20.23 -1.20
CA LEU A 694 17.19 21.13 -2.03
C LEU A 694 16.81 22.61 -1.83
N LYS A 695 15.52 22.91 -1.64
CA LYS A 695 15.02 24.26 -1.32
C LYS A 695 15.52 24.78 0.04
N LYS A 696 15.71 23.90 1.03
CA LYS A 696 16.08 24.29 2.42
C LYS A 696 17.59 24.51 2.60
N ASN A 697 18.42 23.76 1.88
CA ASN A 697 19.84 23.61 2.25
C ASN A 697 20.82 24.59 1.63
N GLU A 698 20.37 25.66 0.97
CA GLU A 698 21.22 26.55 0.17
C GLU A 698 22.15 25.71 -0.74
N THR A 699 21.53 24.87 -1.56
CA THR A 699 22.25 23.91 -2.40
C THR A 699 23.16 24.59 -3.42
N ASP A 700 24.30 23.94 -3.70
CA ASP A 700 25.21 24.29 -4.79
C ASP A 700 24.80 23.65 -6.12
N LEU A 701 23.55 23.17 -6.23
CA LEU A 701 23.00 22.58 -7.44
C LEU A 701 23.16 23.53 -8.65
N LYS A 702 23.96 23.09 -9.62
CA LYS A 702 24.24 23.72 -10.92
C LYS A 702 23.46 23.07 -12.06
N GLY A 703 23.20 21.76 -11.99
CA GLY A 703 22.51 21.06 -13.06
C GLY A 703 21.46 20.07 -12.57
N LEU A 704 20.29 20.08 -13.21
CA LEU A 704 19.22 19.10 -13.01
C LEU A 704 18.79 18.50 -14.35
N TYR A 705 18.94 17.20 -14.46
CA TYR A 705 18.65 16.45 -15.68
C TYR A 705 17.59 15.38 -15.37
N MET A 706 16.47 15.41 -16.08
CA MET A 706 15.36 14.49 -15.89
C MET A 706 14.86 13.99 -17.25
N GLU A 707 15.08 12.71 -17.53
CA GLU A 707 14.72 12.12 -18.81
C GLU A 707 13.86 10.86 -18.60
N LYS A 708 12.74 10.75 -19.33
CA LYS A 708 11.86 9.57 -19.39
C LYS A 708 11.47 9.01 -18.01
N ASN A 709 11.02 9.86 -17.09
CA ASN A 709 10.53 9.40 -15.78
C ASN A 709 8.99 9.32 -15.82
N PRO A 710 8.37 8.18 -16.23
CA PRO A 710 6.95 8.12 -16.58
C PRO A 710 5.99 8.27 -15.39
N LEU A 711 6.49 8.12 -14.16
CA LEU A 711 5.69 8.22 -12.94
C LEU A 711 5.59 9.66 -12.42
N LEU A 712 6.32 10.62 -12.99
CA LEU A 712 6.20 12.03 -12.64
C LEU A 712 5.01 12.66 -13.39
N THR A 713 4.21 13.44 -12.66
CA THR A 713 3.02 14.11 -13.19
C THR A 713 3.15 15.64 -13.12
N SER A 714 2.06 16.37 -13.40
CA SER A 714 2.01 17.83 -13.25
C SER A 714 2.19 18.30 -11.80
N ARG A 715 2.06 17.43 -10.79
CA ARG A 715 2.46 17.75 -9.41
C ARG A 715 3.96 18.02 -9.33
N SER A 716 4.78 17.15 -9.94
CA SER A 716 6.23 17.34 -10.01
C SER A 716 6.65 18.59 -10.80
N ALA A 717 5.89 19.00 -11.82
CA ALA A 717 6.14 20.26 -12.54
C ALA A 717 6.10 21.49 -11.60
N ARG A 718 5.13 21.54 -10.67
CA ARG A 718 5.03 22.63 -9.68
C ARG A 718 6.19 22.61 -8.70
N ASN A 719 6.62 21.42 -8.29
CA ASN A 719 7.78 21.25 -7.41
C ASN A 719 9.06 21.72 -8.07
N LEU A 720 9.25 21.39 -9.35
CA LEU A 720 10.36 21.87 -10.14
C LEU A 720 10.35 23.41 -10.23
N ARG A 721 9.20 24.02 -10.54
CA ARG A 721 9.09 25.48 -10.55
C ARG A 721 9.54 26.10 -9.23
N GLN A 722 8.98 25.64 -8.11
CA GLN A 722 9.33 26.17 -6.80
C GLN A 722 10.83 26.04 -6.50
N LEU A 723 11.45 24.92 -6.91
CA LEU A 723 12.89 24.73 -6.79
C LEU A 723 13.65 25.76 -7.63
N VAL A 724 13.33 25.88 -8.92
CA VAL A 724 14.00 26.78 -9.86
C VAL A 724 13.87 28.26 -9.45
N GLU A 725 12.72 28.66 -8.90
CA GLU A 725 12.48 30.03 -8.42
C GLU A 725 13.39 30.41 -7.25
N VAL A 726 13.81 29.44 -6.42
CA VAL A 726 14.62 29.72 -5.21
C VAL A 726 16.09 29.37 -5.36
N THR A 727 16.46 28.44 -6.24
CA THR A 727 17.87 28.06 -6.47
C THR A 727 18.65 29.20 -7.12
N ARG A 728 19.82 29.54 -6.54
CA ARG A 728 20.65 30.68 -6.97
C ARG A 728 21.93 30.29 -7.72
N LYS A 729 22.17 29.00 -7.91
CA LYS A 729 23.35 28.47 -8.61
C LYS A 729 23.01 27.52 -9.76
N LEU A 730 21.72 27.25 -9.97
CA LEU A 730 21.25 26.37 -11.03
C LEU A 730 21.48 27.05 -12.38
N GLU A 731 22.34 26.45 -13.21
CA GLU A 731 22.74 26.96 -14.53
C GLU A 731 22.10 26.14 -15.66
N GLU A 732 21.83 24.86 -15.43
CA GLU A 732 21.45 23.90 -16.47
C GLU A 732 20.21 23.09 -16.07
N ILE A 733 19.21 23.05 -16.96
CA ILE A 733 17.99 22.23 -16.78
C ILE A 733 17.71 21.47 -18.07
N TYR A 734 17.71 20.14 -17.97
CA TYR A 734 17.43 19.25 -19.09
C TYR A 734 16.24 18.36 -18.75
N LEU A 735 15.14 18.51 -19.49
CA LEU A 735 13.91 17.75 -19.33
C LEU A 735 13.60 17.01 -20.63
N SER A 736 13.30 15.71 -20.54
CA SER A 736 12.83 14.97 -21.71
C SER A 736 11.88 13.84 -21.35
N GLY A 737 10.88 13.55 -22.19
CA GLY A 737 9.98 12.42 -21.99
C GLY A 737 8.55 12.66 -22.43
N SER A 738 7.87 11.59 -22.85
CA SER A 738 6.53 11.65 -23.44
C SER A 738 5.40 12.01 -22.47
N ASN A 739 5.65 11.92 -21.16
CA ASN A 739 4.76 12.36 -20.08
C ASN A 739 4.93 13.84 -19.72
N LEU A 740 6.00 14.50 -20.20
CA LEU A 740 6.17 15.94 -20.08
C LEU A 740 5.25 16.61 -21.13
N ASN A 741 4.26 17.34 -20.63
CA ASN A 741 3.19 17.97 -21.40
C ASN A 741 3.19 19.50 -21.22
N ASP A 742 2.15 20.18 -21.68
CA ASP A 742 2.00 21.63 -21.53
C ASP A 742 2.12 22.11 -20.08
N ASP A 743 1.69 21.33 -19.07
CA ASP A 743 1.79 21.75 -17.67
C ASP A 743 3.26 21.95 -17.24
N TRP A 744 4.15 21.05 -17.66
CA TRP A 744 5.59 21.16 -17.39
C TRP A 744 6.21 22.39 -18.07
N ALA A 745 5.84 22.60 -19.32
CA ALA A 745 6.28 23.75 -20.11
C ALA A 745 5.80 25.09 -19.51
N ILE A 746 4.54 25.14 -19.03
CA ILE A 746 3.97 26.30 -18.36
C ILE A 746 4.73 26.61 -17.07
N GLU A 747 4.88 25.63 -16.18
CA GLU A 747 5.48 25.87 -14.86
C GLU A 747 6.96 26.28 -14.98
N ILE A 748 7.73 25.67 -15.89
CA ILE A 748 9.13 26.06 -16.09
C ILE A 748 9.26 27.44 -16.76
N ALA A 749 8.40 27.78 -17.73
CA ALA A 749 8.41 29.11 -18.33
C ALA A 749 8.10 30.21 -17.30
N LEU A 750 7.17 29.94 -16.36
CA LEU A 750 6.87 30.83 -15.24
C LEU A 750 8.06 30.96 -14.28
N ALA A 751 8.72 29.86 -13.92
CA ALA A 751 9.92 29.89 -13.08
C ALA A 751 11.04 30.72 -13.72
N MET A 752 11.25 30.55 -15.03
CA MET A 752 12.29 31.22 -15.80
C MET A 752 12.05 32.72 -16.00
N LYS A 753 10.83 33.23 -15.77
CA LYS A 753 10.58 34.68 -15.73
C LYS A 753 11.26 35.38 -14.55
N VAL A 754 11.50 34.65 -13.45
CA VAL A 754 12.10 35.18 -12.22
C VAL A 754 13.49 34.62 -11.93
N ASN A 755 13.82 33.43 -12.45
CA ASN A 755 15.16 32.87 -12.32
C ASN A 755 16.17 33.69 -13.15
N THR A 756 17.34 33.92 -12.57
CA THR A 756 18.42 34.75 -13.14
C THR A 756 19.76 34.01 -13.17
N THR A 757 19.73 32.68 -13.14
CA THR A 757 20.94 31.85 -13.00
C THR A 757 21.02 30.79 -14.08
N VAL A 758 19.88 30.26 -14.52
CA VAL A 758 19.80 29.27 -15.58
C VAL A 758 20.23 29.90 -16.90
N LYS A 759 21.23 29.26 -17.53
CA LYS A 759 21.84 29.60 -18.81
C LYS A 759 21.40 28.64 -19.91
N GLU A 760 21.10 27.39 -19.57
CA GLU A 760 20.70 26.37 -20.53
C GLU A 760 19.40 25.70 -20.09
N LEU A 761 18.39 25.76 -20.95
CA LEU A 761 17.11 25.08 -20.76
C LEU A 761 16.80 24.22 -21.98
N SER A 762 16.78 22.91 -21.78
CA SER A 762 16.39 21.95 -22.81
C SER A 762 15.16 21.18 -22.38
N ILE A 763 14.14 21.19 -23.25
CA ILE A 763 12.92 20.43 -23.10
C ILE A 763 12.68 19.67 -24.41
N ARG A 764 12.83 18.34 -24.39
CA ARG A 764 12.84 17.50 -25.60
C ARG A 764 11.87 16.33 -25.54
N ASP A 765 11.30 15.97 -26.69
CA ASP A 765 10.38 14.82 -26.83
C ASP A 765 9.12 14.96 -25.93
N CYS A 766 8.66 16.20 -25.76
CA CYS A 766 7.53 16.58 -24.92
C CYS A 766 6.30 16.96 -25.76
N LYS A 767 5.09 16.76 -25.24
CA LYS A 767 3.84 17.16 -25.92
C LYS A 767 3.50 18.63 -25.64
N ILE A 768 4.33 19.53 -26.17
CA ILE A 768 4.23 20.99 -25.96
C ILE A 768 3.52 21.65 -27.15
N GLY A 769 2.39 22.32 -26.90
CA GLY A 769 1.58 23.05 -27.87
C GLY A 769 1.84 24.56 -27.90
N ASP A 770 1.13 25.29 -28.77
CA ASP A 770 1.34 26.72 -28.98
C ASP A 770 1.06 27.60 -27.74
N GLU A 771 0.11 27.19 -26.89
CA GLU A 771 -0.27 27.95 -25.68
C GLU A 771 0.82 27.96 -24.61
N SER A 772 1.51 26.84 -24.40
CA SER A 772 2.64 26.79 -23.47
C SER A 772 3.88 27.50 -24.07
N VAL A 773 4.07 27.42 -25.39
CA VAL A 773 5.11 28.20 -26.10
C VAL A 773 4.89 29.70 -25.97
N LYS A 774 3.64 30.17 -25.93
CA LYS A 774 3.35 31.59 -25.68
C LYS A 774 4.03 32.10 -24.41
N LEU A 775 4.02 31.31 -23.33
CA LEU A 775 4.68 31.68 -22.08
C LEU A 775 6.20 31.69 -22.20
N PHE A 776 6.80 30.85 -23.05
CA PHE A 776 8.21 30.96 -23.39
C PHE A 776 8.50 32.26 -24.15
N GLY A 777 7.63 32.68 -25.07
CA GLY A 777 7.71 33.99 -25.72
C GLY A 777 7.69 35.13 -24.69
N GLU A 778 6.72 35.12 -23.76
CA GLU A 778 6.65 36.10 -22.68
C GLU A 778 7.85 36.03 -21.71
N MET A 779 8.40 34.84 -21.46
CA MET A 779 9.60 34.66 -20.68
C MET A 779 10.82 35.29 -21.38
N LEU A 780 10.95 35.09 -22.69
CA LEU A 780 11.98 35.72 -23.51
C LEU A 780 11.85 37.24 -23.54
N GLU A 781 10.71 37.86 -23.23
CA GLU A 781 10.61 39.32 -23.09
C GLU A 781 11.37 39.84 -21.86
N VAL A 782 11.45 39.04 -20.79
CA VAL A 782 11.92 39.47 -19.46
C VAL A 782 13.22 38.80 -18.98
N ASN A 783 13.51 37.57 -19.41
CA ASN A 783 14.72 36.87 -19.01
C ASN A 783 15.95 37.48 -19.71
N ARG A 784 17.07 37.59 -18.99
CA ARG A 784 18.33 38.20 -19.48
C ARG A 784 19.56 37.31 -19.20
N THR A 785 19.34 36.04 -18.89
CA THR A 785 20.39 35.13 -18.40
C THR A 785 20.47 33.86 -19.22
N LEU A 786 19.35 33.43 -19.80
CA LEU A 786 19.29 32.26 -20.67
C LEU A 786 20.12 32.51 -21.93
N LYS A 787 21.03 31.57 -22.22
CA LYS A 787 21.89 31.52 -23.41
C LYS A 787 21.38 30.49 -24.42
N GLU A 788 20.88 29.35 -23.93
CA GLU A 788 20.39 28.28 -24.79
C GLU A 788 18.97 27.85 -24.43
N LEU A 789 18.09 27.85 -25.41
CA LEU A 789 16.72 27.34 -25.30
C LEU A 789 16.48 26.27 -26.35
N ILE A 790 16.21 25.05 -25.89
CA ILE A 790 15.96 23.90 -26.75
C ILE A 790 14.54 23.38 -26.47
N LEU A 791 13.66 23.41 -27.48
CA LEU A 791 12.26 22.97 -27.43
C LEU A 791 11.98 21.89 -28.50
N GLY A 792 12.85 20.87 -28.58
CA GLY A 792 12.79 19.83 -29.62
C GLY A 792 11.69 18.79 -29.41
N GLY A 793 11.14 18.22 -30.49
CA GLY A 793 10.10 17.18 -30.39
C GLY A 793 8.72 17.67 -29.94
N SER A 794 8.49 18.99 -29.98
CA SER A 794 7.25 19.66 -29.59
C SER A 794 6.15 19.56 -30.67
N GLN A 795 4.88 19.80 -30.28
CA GLN A 795 3.71 19.88 -31.18
C GLN A 795 3.39 21.33 -31.62
N MET A 796 4.31 22.26 -31.37
CA MET A 796 4.22 23.66 -31.77
C MET A 796 4.00 23.82 -33.29
N THR A 797 3.18 24.80 -33.65
CA THR A 797 2.89 25.19 -35.03
C THR A 797 3.49 26.57 -35.35
N ASN A 798 3.13 27.12 -36.51
CA ASN A 798 3.51 28.48 -36.90
C ASN A 798 3.04 29.55 -35.91
N VAL A 799 2.00 29.29 -35.10
CA VAL A 799 1.51 30.23 -34.09
C VAL A 799 2.50 30.33 -32.94
N GLY A 800 2.97 29.22 -32.37
CA GLY A 800 3.99 29.24 -31.32
C GLY A 800 5.31 29.86 -31.79
N LEU A 801 5.71 29.61 -33.04
CA LEU A 801 6.88 30.27 -33.65
C LEU A 801 6.75 31.80 -33.64
N LYS A 802 5.55 32.35 -33.88
CA LYS A 802 5.30 33.80 -33.82
C LYS A 802 5.41 34.32 -32.39
N TYR A 803 4.91 33.59 -31.39
CA TYR A 803 5.09 34.00 -29.99
C TYR A 803 6.55 34.07 -29.57
N LEU A 804 7.38 33.11 -30.00
CA LEU A 804 8.83 33.17 -29.76
C LEU A 804 9.46 34.37 -30.49
N ALA A 805 9.06 34.65 -31.73
CA ALA A 805 9.55 35.80 -32.48
C ALA A 805 9.20 37.13 -31.79
N ASP A 806 7.96 37.29 -31.32
CA ASP A 806 7.50 38.50 -30.62
C ASP A 806 8.28 38.72 -29.31
N GLY A 807 8.54 37.63 -28.57
CA GLY A 807 9.38 37.67 -27.37
C GLY A 807 10.81 38.12 -27.67
N LEU A 808 11.42 37.55 -28.73
CA LEU A 808 12.79 37.89 -29.14
C LEU A 808 12.93 39.36 -29.61
N LYS A 809 11.92 39.93 -30.27
CA LYS A 809 11.92 41.33 -30.75
C LYS A 809 11.89 42.35 -29.60
N LYS A 810 11.33 41.99 -28.45
CA LYS A 810 11.15 42.90 -27.31
C LYS A 810 12.32 42.90 -26.32
N ASN A 811 13.31 42.02 -26.51
CA ASN A 811 14.40 41.84 -25.58
C ASN A 811 15.75 42.00 -26.29
N ASP A 812 16.72 42.66 -25.64
CA ASP A 812 18.16 42.57 -25.96
C ASP A 812 18.78 41.27 -25.41
N SER A 813 18.07 40.15 -25.61
CA SER A 813 18.33 38.83 -25.01
C SER A 813 19.78 38.36 -25.14
N THR A 814 20.27 37.68 -24.10
CA THR A 814 21.54 36.91 -24.06
C THR A 814 21.46 35.57 -24.79
N LEU A 815 20.31 35.25 -25.39
CA LEU A 815 20.10 33.98 -26.07
C LEU A 815 21.04 33.90 -27.28
N GLU A 816 21.91 32.90 -27.24
CA GLU A 816 22.91 32.55 -28.25
C GLU A 816 22.38 31.39 -29.12
N LEU A 817 21.55 30.50 -28.56
CA LEU A 817 20.98 29.34 -29.27
C LEU A 817 19.48 29.16 -29.02
N LEU A 818 18.71 29.04 -30.10
CA LEU A 818 17.33 28.59 -30.10
C LEU A 818 17.16 27.37 -31.01
N TYR A 819 16.91 26.20 -30.44
CA TYR A 819 16.68 24.96 -31.18
C TYR A 819 15.23 24.50 -31.01
N LEU A 820 14.48 24.39 -32.11
CA LEU A 820 13.04 24.09 -32.08
C LEU A 820 12.68 22.74 -32.71
N GLY A 821 13.67 21.92 -33.06
CA GLY A 821 13.56 20.80 -33.99
C GLY A 821 12.24 20.00 -33.92
N GLY A 822 11.55 19.89 -35.06
CA GLY A 822 10.28 19.17 -35.18
C GLY A 822 9.86 18.96 -36.64
N LYS A 823 9.22 17.83 -36.96
CA LYS A 823 8.90 17.44 -38.35
C LYS A 823 7.99 18.43 -39.11
N GLN A 824 7.30 19.31 -38.39
CA GLN A 824 6.29 20.24 -38.93
C GLN A 824 6.80 21.68 -39.09
N LEU A 825 8.03 21.98 -38.67
CA LEU A 825 8.57 23.32 -38.69
C LEU A 825 9.41 23.54 -39.95
N SER A 826 9.35 24.75 -40.51
CA SER A 826 10.16 25.13 -41.66
C SER A 826 10.54 26.60 -41.55
N LYS A 827 11.81 26.92 -41.79
CA LYS A 827 12.28 28.30 -41.91
C LYS A 827 11.51 29.14 -42.95
N ASN A 828 10.84 28.48 -43.91
CA ASN A 828 10.09 29.13 -44.97
C ASN A 828 8.60 29.35 -44.64
N SER A 829 8.11 28.81 -43.51
CA SER A 829 6.74 29.01 -43.06
C SER A 829 6.52 30.43 -42.54
N GLU A 830 5.26 30.84 -42.36
CA GLU A 830 4.93 32.17 -41.84
C GLU A 830 5.55 32.43 -40.45
N GLY A 831 5.52 31.43 -39.57
CA GLY A 831 6.17 31.50 -38.25
C GLY A 831 7.70 31.47 -38.34
N GLY A 832 8.27 30.64 -39.22
CA GLY A 832 9.71 30.58 -39.45
C GLY A 832 10.27 31.91 -39.97
N LYS A 833 9.55 32.59 -40.87
CA LYS A 833 9.92 33.93 -41.36
C LYS A 833 9.90 34.97 -40.25
N ALA A 834 8.90 34.95 -39.37
CA ALA A 834 8.83 35.87 -38.22
C ALA A 834 10.03 35.69 -37.28
N LEU A 835 10.44 34.45 -37.01
CA LEU A 835 11.65 34.13 -36.24
C LEU A 835 12.94 34.63 -36.93
N MET A 836 13.07 34.44 -38.23
CA MET A 836 14.25 34.91 -38.98
C MET A 836 14.31 36.44 -39.07
N GLU A 837 13.17 37.12 -39.14
CA GLU A 837 13.08 38.58 -39.03
C GLU A 837 13.52 39.04 -37.64
N ALA A 838 13.01 38.42 -36.57
CA ALA A 838 13.45 38.70 -35.20
C ALA A 838 14.96 38.44 -34.99
N LYS A 839 15.51 37.40 -35.61
CA LYS A 839 16.95 37.12 -35.61
C LYS A 839 17.76 38.18 -36.35
N SER A 840 17.23 38.81 -37.41
CA SER A 840 18.00 39.81 -38.16
C SER A 840 18.42 41.03 -37.33
N GLU A 841 17.74 41.25 -36.20
CA GLU A 841 18.05 42.27 -35.20
C GLU A 841 19.07 41.78 -34.12
N LYS A 842 19.53 40.52 -34.20
CA LYS A 842 20.40 39.81 -33.24
C LYS A 842 21.54 39.06 -33.93
N LEU A 843 22.72 39.67 -33.99
CA LEU A 843 23.87 39.16 -34.77
C LEU A 843 24.42 37.80 -34.28
N ASP A 844 24.36 37.52 -32.97
CA ASP A 844 24.99 36.34 -32.35
C ASP A 844 24.02 35.18 -32.06
N LEU A 845 22.72 35.33 -32.39
CA LEU A 845 21.71 34.29 -32.13
C LEU A 845 21.67 33.24 -33.26
N GLU A 846 21.95 31.99 -32.93
CA GLU A 846 21.71 30.83 -33.78
C GLU A 846 20.28 30.31 -33.60
N ILE A 847 19.59 30.06 -34.72
CA ILE A 847 18.25 29.46 -34.71
C ILE A 847 18.26 28.23 -35.61
N TRP A 848 17.88 27.10 -35.03
CA TRP A 848 17.76 25.82 -35.70
C TRP A 848 16.29 25.38 -35.67
N VAL A 849 15.66 25.36 -36.86
CA VAL A 849 14.24 25.03 -37.08
C VAL A 849 14.10 23.82 -37.99
#